data_AF-G0R8X3-F1
#
_entry.id   AF-G0R8X3-F1
#
_cell.length_a   1.000
_cell.length_b   1.000
_cell.length_c   1.000
_cell.angle_alpha   90.00
_cell.angle_beta   90.00
_cell.angle_gamma   90.00
#
_symmetry.space_group_name_H-M   'P 1'
#
loop_
_entity.id
_entity.type
_entity.pdbx_description
1 polymer ?
#
loop_
_entity_poly.entity_id
_entity_poly.type
_entity_poly.pdbx_seq_one_letter_code
_entity_poly.pdbx_strand_id
1 'polypeptide(L)'
;MAPHGNKRQNPLPSGFITVRDILDRKRGVGNLLNVIGVVKDFRAPVPTRGTDWKCEIKLYDHSVEDGSFDSITINIFRPENEMPNPSVGDVIVLYQAKLQSHANELSLVTHRTTDIHLYSSSEIPRPPEGALQALRPLSRKTAHSPGQVVHEYVSHLYHSIDKSNLPTEAEFQVMKTRSATHTGKSKELKDVRDGTFVDVVVQIVRQPYDTGDRVTLWVSDYTENDHFFHFTYKGLDALQGQDSYMPSMLHGAGAGAGGEWKGPFGKRSMQVTCYDPHTSVIREQGLSADSWVLLRNLQIKFGRNAANLEGFLREDRGSSSQKINIQQLDPRNTDSPDPRLKEAIRRKRDYEREKRDRLKDLSDAAIAGQKRKSQLAETEPTSSDKSKRSKQSRRRSKKTTGQDEPSVVPATALAPPTILSHVKCDYEQKAISTIDSILEPVYLETDINGQQVKLRLPFVNMNYRAHVRVVNFMPPDLEDFARPRRTTEYDMLSDNEELDQDVSDSGGESTADGTTTRVWEWRFFLELEDASPSSDKQGERKSIWVAVNNFSAQCLVNLDASDLRKNQHELETLRHRLSLLWGELEERKTSEREKRRRAALANRGTANRPPSHSSDDERGAAHMQQVEPLSHVLTRPFACCIHQYGVKVAEEDPRKADAGEGKRWQRMFGLFGTRIAYD
;
A
#
# COMPACT_ATOMS: atom_id res chain seq x y z
N MET A 1 -53.15 13.81 -58.84
CA MET A 1 -53.37 13.32 -57.46
C MET A 1 -53.56 11.81 -57.53
N ALA A 2 -52.48 11.05 -57.33
CA ALA A 2 -52.54 9.60 -57.24
C ALA A 2 -52.85 9.20 -55.79
N PRO A 3 -53.70 8.19 -55.54
CA PRO A 3 -54.11 7.84 -54.18
C PRO A 3 -52.97 7.15 -53.44
N HIS A 4 -52.66 7.64 -52.23
CA HIS A 4 -51.79 6.97 -51.28
C HIS A 4 -52.37 5.59 -50.95
N GLY A 5 -51.64 4.53 -51.32
CA GLY A 5 -51.98 3.17 -50.97
C GLY A 5 -51.94 2.97 -49.46
N ASN A 6 -53.07 2.57 -48.88
CA ASN A 6 -53.18 2.09 -47.50
C ASN A 6 -52.15 0.98 -47.25
N LYS A 7 -51.09 1.26 -46.47
CA LYS A 7 -50.27 0.23 -45.82
C LYS A 7 -51.18 -0.58 -44.90
N ARG A 8 -51.52 -1.82 -45.27
CA ARG A 8 -52.19 -2.76 -44.36
C ARG A 8 -51.28 -2.98 -43.15
N GLN A 9 -51.56 -2.35 -42.01
CA GLN A 9 -50.90 -2.68 -40.76
C GLN A 9 -51.34 -4.09 -40.34
N ASN A 10 -50.40 -5.03 -40.27
CA ASN A 10 -50.69 -6.37 -39.76
C ASN A 10 -50.98 -6.26 -38.25
N PRO A 11 -52.16 -6.67 -37.76
CA PRO A 11 -52.53 -6.46 -36.36
C PRO A 11 -51.62 -7.27 -35.42
N LEU A 12 -51.29 -6.68 -34.26
CA LEU A 12 -50.52 -7.36 -33.21
C LEU A 12 -51.23 -8.67 -32.79
N PRO A 13 -50.51 -9.80 -32.61
CA PRO A 13 -51.14 -11.06 -32.24
C PRO A 13 -51.93 -10.97 -30.93
N SER A 14 -53.03 -11.72 -30.84
CA SER A 14 -53.89 -11.71 -29.66
C SER A 14 -53.11 -12.04 -28.38
N GLY A 15 -53.33 -11.25 -27.32
CA GLY A 15 -52.65 -11.41 -26.03
C GLY A 15 -51.26 -10.78 -25.93
N PHE A 16 -50.77 -10.13 -26.99
CA PHE A 16 -49.57 -9.30 -26.94
C PHE A 16 -49.91 -7.83 -26.70
N ILE A 17 -48.93 -7.07 -26.20
CA ILE A 17 -49.03 -5.63 -25.96
C ILE A 17 -47.85 -4.91 -26.64
N THR A 18 -48.12 -3.71 -27.17
CA THR A 18 -47.09 -2.88 -27.81
C THR A 18 -46.18 -2.21 -26.78
N VAL A 19 -44.99 -1.80 -27.21
CA VAL A 19 -44.06 -1.06 -26.34
C VAL A 19 -44.67 0.28 -25.87
N ARG A 20 -45.33 1.03 -26.76
CA ARG A 20 -46.01 2.28 -26.42
C ARG A 20 -47.10 2.07 -25.36
N ASP A 21 -47.92 1.04 -25.49
CA ASP A 21 -48.98 0.74 -24.52
C ASP A 21 -48.41 0.44 -23.11
N ILE A 22 -47.23 -0.17 -23.04
CA ILE A 22 -46.51 -0.36 -21.78
C ILE A 22 -46.05 1.00 -21.25
N LEU A 23 -45.36 1.81 -22.06
CA LEU A 23 -44.83 3.12 -21.65
C LEU A 23 -45.94 4.10 -21.22
N ASP A 24 -47.09 4.05 -21.87
CA ASP A 24 -48.31 4.81 -21.55
C ASP A 24 -49.05 4.27 -20.31
N ARG A 25 -48.49 3.25 -19.65
CA ARG A 25 -49.02 2.65 -18.41
C ARG A 25 -50.42 2.05 -18.57
N LYS A 26 -50.79 1.55 -19.75
CA LYS A 26 -52.09 0.87 -20.00
C LYS A 26 -52.24 -0.47 -19.25
N ARG A 27 -51.16 -0.94 -18.62
CA ARG A 27 -51.14 -2.11 -17.73
C ARG A 27 -50.48 -1.74 -16.41
N GLY A 28 -51.02 -2.28 -15.31
CA GLY A 28 -50.47 -2.07 -13.97
C GLY A 28 -49.16 -2.84 -13.74
N VAL A 29 -48.30 -2.28 -12.88
CA VAL A 29 -47.10 -2.95 -12.37
C VAL A 29 -47.48 -4.27 -11.70
N GLY A 30 -46.66 -5.30 -11.89
CA GLY A 30 -46.89 -6.66 -11.39
C GLY A 30 -47.56 -7.60 -12.40
N ASN A 31 -48.21 -7.06 -13.44
CA ASN A 31 -48.82 -7.88 -14.49
C ASN A 31 -47.78 -8.63 -15.31
N LEU A 32 -48.14 -9.83 -15.77
CA LEU A 32 -47.35 -10.62 -16.71
C LEU A 32 -47.78 -10.28 -18.14
N LEU A 33 -46.83 -9.87 -18.98
CA LEU A 33 -47.07 -9.35 -20.33
C LEU A 33 -46.39 -10.21 -21.39
N ASN A 34 -46.98 -10.26 -22.58
CA ASN A 34 -46.37 -10.84 -23.76
C ASN A 34 -45.98 -9.72 -24.72
N VAL A 35 -44.73 -9.69 -25.17
CA VAL A 35 -44.16 -8.57 -25.94
C VAL A 35 -43.32 -9.11 -27.10
N ILE A 36 -43.45 -8.49 -28.27
CA ILE A 36 -42.58 -8.77 -29.43
C ILE A 36 -41.84 -7.48 -29.75
N GLY A 37 -40.51 -7.55 -29.89
CA GLY A 37 -39.71 -6.37 -30.19
C GLY A 37 -38.38 -6.70 -30.85
N VAL A 38 -37.81 -5.71 -31.50
CA VAL A 38 -36.48 -5.76 -32.12
C VAL A 38 -35.43 -5.37 -31.10
N VAL A 39 -34.32 -6.10 -31.05
CA VAL A 39 -33.19 -5.84 -30.16
C VAL A 39 -32.43 -4.60 -30.64
N LYS A 40 -32.43 -3.56 -29.79
CA LYS A 40 -31.69 -2.30 -30.00
C LYS A 40 -30.38 -2.23 -29.23
N ASP A 41 -30.34 -2.80 -28.03
CA ASP A 41 -29.19 -2.74 -27.11
C ASP A 41 -29.14 -4.02 -26.27
N PHE A 42 -27.93 -4.45 -25.91
CA PHE A 42 -27.68 -5.63 -25.09
C PHE A 42 -26.51 -5.40 -24.14
N ARG A 43 -26.76 -5.60 -22.84
CA ARG A 43 -25.72 -5.74 -21.82
C ARG A 43 -25.51 -7.22 -21.52
N ALA A 44 -24.30 -7.69 -21.75
CA ALA A 44 -23.89 -9.08 -21.59
C ALA A 44 -24.15 -9.59 -20.16
N PRO A 45 -24.32 -10.91 -19.98
CA PRO A 45 -24.51 -11.50 -18.67
C PRO A 45 -23.37 -11.14 -17.72
N VAL A 46 -23.71 -10.70 -16.52
CA VAL A 46 -22.79 -10.48 -15.40
C VAL A 46 -23.22 -11.28 -14.17
N PRO A 47 -22.29 -11.79 -13.35
CA PRO A 47 -22.65 -12.52 -12.15
C PRO A 47 -23.34 -11.59 -11.15
N THR A 48 -24.42 -12.06 -10.51
CA THR A 48 -25.03 -11.33 -9.39
C THR A 48 -24.41 -11.78 -8.06
N ARG A 49 -24.89 -11.23 -6.93
CA ARG A 49 -24.50 -11.71 -5.60
C ARG A 49 -25.06 -13.10 -5.27
N GLY A 50 -26.06 -13.56 -6.04
CA GLY A 50 -26.65 -14.90 -5.89
C GLY A 50 -26.08 -15.89 -6.90
N THR A 51 -26.85 -16.95 -7.15
CA THR A 51 -26.53 -18.00 -8.13
C THR A 51 -26.84 -17.60 -9.57
N ASP A 52 -27.68 -16.58 -9.75
CA ASP A 52 -28.11 -16.12 -11.06
C ASP A 52 -27.13 -15.10 -11.64
N TRP A 53 -27.08 -15.05 -12.95
CA TRP A 53 -26.48 -13.97 -13.72
C TRP A 53 -27.56 -12.94 -14.06
N LYS A 54 -27.15 -11.73 -14.46
CA LYS A 54 -28.03 -10.68 -14.95
C LYS A 54 -27.61 -10.22 -16.34
N CYS A 55 -28.53 -10.13 -17.28
CA CYS A 55 -28.34 -9.38 -18.52
C CYS A 55 -29.49 -8.39 -18.75
N GLU A 56 -29.28 -7.39 -19.61
CA GLU A 56 -30.32 -6.39 -19.95
C GLU A 56 -30.44 -6.30 -21.47
N ILE A 57 -31.66 -6.30 -22.00
CA ILE A 57 -31.94 -6.13 -23.43
C ILE A 57 -32.91 -4.96 -23.59
N LYS A 58 -32.64 -4.03 -24.52
CA LYS A 58 -33.60 -2.98 -24.90
C LYS A 58 -34.30 -3.34 -26.20
N LEU A 59 -35.61 -3.16 -26.18
CA LEU A 59 -36.52 -3.58 -27.24
C LEU A 59 -37.36 -2.40 -27.71
N TYR A 60 -37.66 -2.37 -28.99
CA TYR A 60 -38.60 -1.43 -29.60
C TYR A 60 -39.46 -2.13 -30.66
N ASP A 61 -40.61 -1.56 -30.98
CA ASP A 61 -41.53 -2.03 -32.02
C ASP A 61 -42.06 -0.84 -32.85
N HIS A 62 -42.99 -1.10 -33.78
CA HIS A 62 -43.59 -0.04 -34.61
C HIS A 62 -44.24 1.10 -33.80
N SER A 63 -44.73 0.83 -32.58
CA SER A 63 -45.45 1.84 -31.80
C SER A 63 -44.55 2.95 -31.24
N VAL A 64 -43.23 2.72 -31.30
CA VAL A 64 -42.19 3.63 -30.80
C VAL A 64 -41.13 3.93 -31.87
N GLU A 65 -41.35 3.55 -33.13
CA GLU A 65 -40.34 3.70 -34.19
C GLU A 65 -40.00 5.17 -34.53
N ASP A 66 -40.97 6.07 -34.42
CA ASP A 66 -40.80 7.53 -34.61
C ASP A 66 -40.10 8.23 -33.42
N GLY A 67 -40.03 7.55 -32.27
CA GLY A 67 -39.40 8.07 -31.07
C GLY A 67 -37.93 7.64 -31.00
N SER A 68 -36.99 8.54 -31.34
CA SER A 68 -35.55 8.24 -31.39
C SER A 68 -34.98 7.58 -30.11
N PHE A 69 -35.63 7.77 -28.96
CA PHE A 69 -35.20 7.22 -27.65
C PHE A 69 -36.19 6.22 -27.01
N ASP A 70 -37.37 6.03 -27.57
CA ASP A 70 -38.43 5.23 -26.94
C ASP A 70 -38.11 3.73 -27.07
N SER A 71 -37.92 3.05 -25.94
CA SER A 71 -37.67 1.61 -25.87
C SER A 71 -38.06 1.07 -24.50
N ILE A 72 -38.32 -0.23 -24.40
CA ILE A 72 -38.53 -0.92 -23.13
C ILE A 72 -37.33 -1.81 -22.81
N THR A 73 -36.88 -1.77 -21.56
CA THR A 73 -35.78 -2.64 -21.09
C THR A 73 -36.36 -3.89 -20.46
N ILE A 74 -35.82 -5.07 -20.79
CA ILE A 74 -36.03 -6.31 -20.03
C ILE A 74 -34.77 -6.67 -19.24
N ASN A 75 -34.94 -6.87 -17.93
CA ASN A 75 -33.93 -7.39 -17.02
C ASN A 75 -34.10 -8.91 -16.89
N ILE A 76 -33.06 -9.66 -17.22
CA ILE A 76 -33.10 -11.13 -17.23
C ILE A 76 -32.20 -11.65 -16.13
N PHE A 77 -32.78 -12.46 -15.24
CA PHE A 77 -32.09 -13.15 -14.16
C PHE A 77 -32.23 -14.65 -14.35
N ARG A 78 -31.12 -15.33 -14.65
CA ARG A 78 -31.05 -16.77 -14.94
C ARG A 78 -29.65 -17.34 -14.67
N PRO A 79 -29.49 -18.66 -14.55
CA PRO A 79 -28.18 -19.30 -14.66
C PRO A 79 -27.46 -18.94 -15.97
N GLU A 80 -26.14 -18.92 -15.96
CA GLU A 80 -25.30 -18.49 -17.10
C GLU A 80 -25.61 -19.26 -18.39
N ASN A 81 -25.78 -20.58 -18.30
CA ASN A 81 -26.08 -21.47 -19.42
C ASN A 81 -27.50 -21.31 -20.01
N GLU A 82 -28.38 -20.58 -19.32
CA GLU A 82 -29.74 -20.25 -19.78
C GLU A 82 -29.87 -18.81 -20.29
N MET A 83 -28.76 -18.06 -20.33
CA MET A 83 -28.77 -16.67 -20.75
C MET A 83 -28.94 -16.52 -22.26
N PRO A 84 -29.81 -15.60 -22.73
CA PRO A 84 -29.90 -15.29 -24.15
C PRO A 84 -28.66 -14.53 -24.61
N ASN A 85 -28.30 -14.75 -25.87
CA ASN A 85 -27.18 -14.10 -26.52
C ASN A 85 -27.63 -13.45 -27.85
N PRO A 86 -28.33 -12.31 -27.81
CA PRO A 86 -28.82 -11.64 -29.00
C PRO A 86 -27.72 -10.91 -29.79
N SER A 87 -27.98 -10.75 -31.08
CA SER A 87 -27.29 -9.86 -32.00
C SER A 87 -28.14 -8.62 -32.29
N VAL A 88 -27.56 -7.59 -32.88
CA VAL A 88 -28.31 -6.38 -33.25
C VAL A 88 -29.43 -6.73 -34.23
N GLY A 89 -30.61 -6.14 -34.04
CA GLY A 89 -31.74 -6.33 -34.93
C GLY A 89 -32.43 -7.70 -34.83
N ASP A 90 -31.94 -8.63 -33.99
CA ASP A 90 -32.66 -9.88 -33.69
C ASP A 90 -34.07 -9.54 -33.15
N VAL A 91 -35.05 -10.40 -33.44
CA VAL A 91 -36.41 -10.23 -32.91
C VAL A 91 -36.58 -11.12 -31.70
N ILE A 92 -37.08 -10.57 -30.61
CA ILE A 92 -37.40 -11.31 -29.39
C ILE A 92 -38.91 -11.41 -29.23
N VAL A 93 -39.39 -12.59 -28.83
CA VAL A 93 -40.76 -12.85 -28.41
C VAL A 93 -40.72 -13.26 -26.94
N LEU A 94 -41.34 -12.45 -26.09
CA LEU A 94 -41.43 -12.64 -24.66
C LEU A 94 -42.83 -13.11 -24.30
N TYR A 95 -42.93 -14.18 -23.52
CA TYR A 95 -44.17 -14.58 -22.86
C TYR A 95 -44.04 -14.39 -21.35
N GLN A 96 -45.10 -13.87 -20.73
CA GLN A 96 -45.23 -13.70 -19.29
C GLN A 96 -44.02 -13.01 -18.62
N ALA A 97 -43.50 -11.94 -19.22
CA ALA A 97 -42.51 -11.08 -18.58
C ALA A 97 -43.23 -10.17 -17.57
N LYS A 98 -42.71 -10.07 -16.34
CA LYS A 98 -43.36 -9.27 -15.29
C LYS A 98 -43.06 -7.79 -15.52
N LEU A 99 -44.11 -6.97 -15.62
CA LEU A 99 -43.98 -5.52 -15.62
C LEU A 99 -43.56 -5.04 -14.24
N GLN A 100 -42.48 -4.28 -14.16
CA GLN A 100 -42.01 -3.64 -12.94
C GLN A 100 -41.79 -2.15 -13.17
N SER A 101 -41.79 -1.39 -12.07
CA SER A 101 -41.39 0.01 -12.06
C SER A 101 -40.21 0.15 -11.11
N HIS A 102 -39.08 0.61 -11.62
CA HIS A 102 -37.91 0.96 -10.81
C HIS A 102 -37.55 2.40 -11.10
N ALA A 103 -37.34 3.22 -10.07
CA ALA A 103 -37.01 4.64 -10.25
C ALA A 103 -38.03 5.45 -11.11
N ASN A 104 -39.31 5.06 -11.06
CA ASN A 104 -40.40 5.56 -11.89
C ASN A 104 -40.26 5.29 -13.41
N GLU A 105 -39.28 4.49 -13.82
CA GLU A 105 -39.16 3.94 -15.17
C GLU A 105 -39.76 2.54 -15.23
N LEU A 106 -40.54 2.28 -16.28
CA LEU A 106 -41.08 0.95 -16.53
C LEU A 106 -40.03 0.05 -17.17
N SER A 107 -39.94 -1.19 -16.69
CA SER A 107 -39.14 -2.24 -17.30
C SER A 107 -39.84 -3.58 -17.16
N LEU A 108 -39.41 -4.54 -17.97
CA LEU A 108 -39.80 -5.93 -17.82
C LEU A 108 -38.73 -6.66 -17.00
N VAL A 109 -39.15 -7.67 -16.26
CA VAL A 109 -38.23 -8.58 -15.56
C VAL A 109 -38.66 -10.02 -15.72
N THR A 110 -37.70 -10.92 -15.79
CA THR A 110 -37.99 -12.36 -15.82
C THR A 110 -38.70 -12.82 -14.55
N HIS A 111 -39.74 -13.61 -14.76
CA HIS A 111 -40.47 -14.36 -13.75
C HIS A 111 -40.23 -15.87 -13.96
N ARG A 112 -40.63 -16.70 -12.99
CA ARG A 112 -40.49 -18.17 -13.07
C ARG A 112 -41.12 -18.75 -14.34
N THR A 113 -42.17 -18.12 -14.84
CA THR A 113 -42.95 -18.54 -16.02
C THR A 113 -42.58 -17.80 -17.31
N THR A 114 -41.57 -16.94 -17.30
CA THR A 114 -41.17 -16.18 -18.48
C THR A 114 -40.46 -17.06 -19.50
N ASP A 115 -41.00 -17.11 -20.71
CA ASP A 115 -40.37 -17.75 -21.87
C ASP A 115 -39.80 -16.68 -22.83
N ILE A 116 -38.61 -16.92 -23.37
CA ILE A 116 -37.88 -15.99 -24.22
C ILE A 116 -37.51 -16.73 -25.50
N HIS A 117 -38.04 -16.30 -26.63
CA HIS A 117 -37.76 -16.87 -27.95
C HIS A 117 -37.02 -15.83 -28.79
N LEU A 118 -35.89 -16.21 -29.38
CA LEU A 118 -35.02 -15.31 -30.13
C LEU A 118 -34.96 -15.72 -31.59
N TYR A 119 -35.15 -14.77 -32.49
CA TYR A 119 -35.11 -14.96 -33.94
C TYR A 119 -33.90 -14.26 -34.54
N SER A 120 -33.10 -15.02 -35.29
CA SER A 120 -31.89 -14.51 -35.92
C SER A 120 -32.23 -13.57 -37.06
N SER A 121 -31.87 -12.29 -36.95
CA SER A 121 -32.26 -11.25 -37.91
C SER A 121 -31.89 -11.57 -39.36
N SER A 122 -30.73 -12.20 -39.57
CA SER A 122 -30.20 -12.60 -40.88
C SER A 122 -30.99 -13.71 -41.58
N GLU A 123 -31.80 -14.46 -40.83
CA GLU A 123 -32.52 -15.65 -41.32
C GLU A 123 -34.04 -15.41 -41.44
N ILE A 124 -34.53 -14.23 -41.02
CA ILE A 124 -35.96 -13.90 -41.06
C ILE A 124 -36.40 -13.72 -42.53
N PRO A 125 -37.26 -14.62 -43.06
CA PRO A 125 -37.74 -14.55 -44.43
C PRO A 125 -38.65 -13.34 -44.64
N ARG A 126 -38.81 -12.92 -45.90
CA ARG A 126 -39.76 -11.85 -46.25
C ARG A 126 -41.20 -12.37 -46.23
N PRO A 127 -42.18 -11.55 -45.81
CA PRO A 127 -43.58 -11.92 -45.92
C PRO A 127 -43.95 -12.32 -47.37
N PRO A 128 -44.80 -13.34 -47.57
CA PRO A 128 -45.73 -13.94 -46.60
C PRO A 128 -45.16 -15.09 -45.75
N GLU A 129 -43.90 -15.49 -45.93
CA GLU A 129 -43.31 -16.60 -45.18
C GLU A 129 -43.11 -16.22 -43.69
N GLY A 130 -43.50 -17.12 -42.78
CA GLY A 130 -43.33 -16.92 -41.35
C GLY A 130 -41.88 -17.13 -40.88
N ALA A 131 -41.49 -16.46 -39.80
CA ALA A 131 -40.12 -16.49 -39.27
C ALA A 131 -39.72 -17.77 -38.51
N LEU A 132 -40.45 -18.88 -38.64
CA LEU A 132 -40.16 -20.12 -37.89
C LEU A 132 -38.72 -20.61 -38.13
N GLN A 133 -38.22 -20.52 -39.36
CA GLN A 133 -36.85 -20.95 -39.70
C GLN A 133 -35.75 -20.15 -39.01
N ALA A 134 -36.04 -18.91 -38.57
CA ALA A 134 -35.08 -18.04 -37.88
C ALA A 134 -35.08 -18.25 -36.36
N LEU A 135 -36.00 -19.07 -35.83
CA LEU A 135 -36.12 -19.31 -34.39
C LEU A 135 -34.91 -20.10 -33.88
N ARG A 136 -34.18 -19.51 -32.94
CA ARG A 136 -33.01 -20.16 -32.32
C ARG A 136 -33.43 -21.28 -31.34
N PRO A 137 -32.61 -22.34 -31.23
CA PRO A 137 -32.84 -23.40 -30.26
C PRO A 137 -32.78 -22.86 -28.82
N LEU A 138 -33.63 -23.40 -27.95
CA LEU A 138 -33.73 -23.00 -26.54
C LEU A 138 -32.95 -23.98 -25.64
N SER A 139 -32.16 -23.45 -24.71
CA SER A 139 -31.49 -24.26 -23.68
C SER A 139 -32.45 -24.75 -22.58
N ARG A 140 -33.66 -24.16 -22.49
CA ARG A 140 -34.63 -24.38 -21.42
C ARG A 140 -35.98 -24.85 -21.98
N LYS A 141 -36.67 -25.71 -21.25
CA LYS A 141 -38.06 -26.09 -21.52
C LYS A 141 -39.00 -24.88 -21.30
N THR A 142 -39.78 -24.54 -22.32
CA THR A 142 -40.74 -23.43 -22.28
C THR A 142 -42.17 -23.93 -22.10
N ALA A 143 -43.01 -23.12 -21.46
CA ALA A 143 -44.44 -23.42 -21.32
C ALA A 143 -45.24 -22.92 -22.55
N HIS A 144 -44.73 -21.87 -23.21
CA HIS A 144 -45.32 -21.27 -24.40
C HIS A 144 -44.38 -21.45 -25.60
N SER A 145 -44.94 -21.81 -26.73
CA SER A 145 -44.28 -21.84 -28.04
C SER A 145 -44.95 -20.83 -28.98
N PRO A 146 -44.19 -20.04 -29.75
CA PRO A 146 -44.77 -19.18 -30.78
C PRO A 146 -45.58 -20.00 -31.77
N GLY A 147 -46.81 -19.57 -32.05
CA GLY A 147 -47.66 -20.17 -33.09
C GLY A 147 -47.44 -19.53 -34.45
N GLN A 148 -48.09 -20.07 -35.49
CA GLN A 148 -47.98 -19.57 -36.86
C GLN A 148 -48.20 -18.06 -37.00
N VAL A 149 -49.25 -17.52 -36.35
CA VAL A 149 -49.57 -16.08 -36.36
C VAL A 149 -48.42 -15.22 -35.81
N VAL A 150 -47.71 -15.72 -34.79
CA VAL A 150 -46.56 -15.02 -34.21
C VAL A 150 -45.37 -15.04 -35.18
N HIS A 151 -45.12 -16.17 -35.85
CA HIS A 151 -44.06 -16.27 -36.86
C HIS A 151 -44.30 -15.32 -38.05
N GLU A 152 -45.55 -15.24 -38.53
CA GLU A 152 -45.96 -14.31 -39.59
C GLU A 152 -45.78 -12.85 -39.14
N TYR A 153 -46.17 -12.53 -37.90
CA TYR A 153 -45.98 -11.19 -37.34
C TYR A 153 -44.50 -10.82 -37.17
N VAL A 154 -43.64 -11.75 -36.72
CA VAL A 154 -42.19 -11.52 -36.60
C VAL A 154 -41.55 -11.20 -37.96
N SER A 155 -41.91 -11.96 -39.01
CA SER A 155 -41.44 -11.68 -40.38
C SER A 155 -41.90 -10.30 -40.84
N HIS A 156 -43.18 -9.97 -40.66
CA HIS A 156 -43.71 -8.66 -41.01
C HIS A 156 -43.01 -7.53 -40.23
N LEU A 157 -42.95 -7.63 -38.90
CA LEU A 157 -42.31 -6.66 -38.01
C LEU A 157 -40.88 -6.35 -38.45
N TYR A 158 -40.06 -7.38 -38.66
CA TYR A 158 -38.66 -7.21 -39.03
C TYR A 158 -38.50 -6.49 -40.37
N HIS A 159 -39.31 -6.81 -41.39
CA HIS A 159 -39.16 -6.23 -42.72
C HIS A 159 -39.82 -4.84 -42.87
N SER A 160 -40.80 -4.49 -42.03
CA SER A 160 -41.51 -3.21 -42.13
C SER A 160 -41.03 -2.11 -41.17
N ILE A 161 -40.40 -2.46 -40.05
CA ILE A 161 -39.95 -1.50 -39.04
C ILE A 161 -38.77 -0.65 -39.52
N ASP A 162 -38.71 0.61 -39.09
CA ASP A 162 -37.53 1.45 -39.30
C ASP A 162 -36.32 0.92 -38.50
N LYS A 163 -35.21 0.71 -39.22
CA LYS A 163 -33.94 0.21 -38.69
C LYS A 163 -32.88 1.31 -38.57
N SER A 164 -33.21 2.56 -38.93
CA SER A 164 -32.31 3.72 -38.79
C SER A 164 -31.82 3.94 -37.35
N ASN A 165 -32.63 3.51 -36.37
CA ASN A 165 -32.36 3.59 -34.94
C ASN A 165 -31.51 2.43 -34.38
N LEU A 166 -31.14 1.44 -35.20
CA LEU A 166 -30.28 0.33 -34.78
C LEU A 166 -28.81 0.77 -34.85
N PRO A 167 -27.98 0.40 -33.85
CA PRO A 167 -26.54 0.61 -33.95
C PRO A 167 -25.93 -0.25 -35.06
N THR A 168 -24.75 0.12 -35.53
CA THR A 168 -23.97 -0.76 -36.41
C THR A 168 -23.52 -2.02 -35.65
N GLU A 169 -23.24 -3.12 -36.37
CA GLU A 169 -22.74 -4.36 -35.76
C GLU A 169 -21.46 -4.10 -34.94
N ALA A 170 -20.55 -3.26 -35.44
CA ALA A 170 -19.34 -2.88 -34.73
C ALA A 170 -19.65 -2.14 -33.41
N GLU A 171 -20.55 -1.16 -33.42
CA GLU A 171 -20.99 -0.46 -32.21
C GLU A 171 -21.68 -1.40 -31.22
N PHE A 172 -22.52 -2.32 -31.72
CA PHE A 172 -23.18 -3.33 -30.90
C PHE A 172 -22.18 -4.28 -30.23
N GLN A 173 -21.16 -4.75 -30.96
CA GLN A 173 -20.09 -5.58 -30.39
C GLN A 173 -19.24 -4.81 -29.37
N VAL A 174 -18.96 -3.52 -29.62
CA VAL A 174 -18.28 -2.64 -28.65
C VAL A 174 -19.13 -2.47 -27.38
N MET A 175 -20.44 -2.22 -27.50
CA MET A 175 -21.36 -2.10 -26.35
C MET A 175 -21.42 -3.41 -25.55
N LYS A 176 -21.55 -4.55 -26.24
CA LYS A 176 -21.55 -5.89 -25.65
C LYS A 176 -20.23 -6.19 -24.94
N THR A 177 -19.09 -5.95 -25.58
CA THR A 177 -17.76 -6.16 -25.00
C THR A 177 -17.52 -5.24 -23.80
N ARG A 178 -17.90 -3.96 -23.88
CA ARG A 178 -17.80 -3.00 -22.78
C ARG A 178 -18.66 -3.41 -21.58
N SER A 179 -19.81 -4.03 -21.81
CA SER A 179 -20.67 -4.56 -20.74
C SER A 179 -20.14 -5.86 -20.12
N ALA A 180 -19.45 -6.71 -20.91
CA ALA A 180 -18.83 -7.95 -20.45
C ALA A 180 -17.50 -7.70 -19.72
N THR A 181 -16.79 -6.63 -20.10
CA THR A 181 -15.53 -6.23 -19.48
C THR A 181 -15.83 -5.51 -18.16
N HIS A 182 -16.10 -6.27 -17.10
CA HIS A 182 -16.13 -5.77 -15.74
C HIS A 182 -14.70 -5.43 -15.27
N THR A 183 -14.03 -4.47 -15.92
CA THR A 183 -13.02 -3.68 -15.20
C THR A 183 -13.82 -2.91 -14.17
N GLY A 184 -13.78 -3.34 -12.92
CA GLY A 184 -14.60 -2.79 -11.86
C GLY A 184 -14.57 -1.26 -11.88
N LYS A 185 -15.68 -0.61 -11.49
CA LYS A 185 -15.75 0.86 -11.38
C LYS A 185 -14.58 1.47 -10.61
N SER A 186 -13.92 0.68 -9.77
CA SER A 186 -12.72 1.02 -9.02
C SER A 186 -11.57 1.49 -9.92
N LYS A 187 -11.11 2.73 -9.73
CA LYS A 187 -9.94 3.30 -10.39
C LYS A 187 -9.02 4.03 -9.41
N GLU A 188 -7.76 4.19 -9.81
CA GLU A 188 -6.84 5.17 -9.22
C GLU A 188 -7.04 6.54 -9.88
N LEU A 189 -6.64 7.63 -9.21
CA LEU A 189 -6.86 8.98 -9.73
C LEU A 189 -6.04 9.29 -11.00
N LYS A 190 -4.88 8.64 -11.20
CA LYS A 190 -4.13 8.72 -12.48
C LYS A 190 -4.94 8.22 -13.69
N ASP A 191 -5.89 7.31 -13.48
CA ASP A 191 -6.63 6.62 -14.55
C ASP A 191 -8.05 7.17 -14.77
N VAL A 192 -8.42 8.22 -14.02
CA VAL A 192 -9.70 8.90 -14.21
C VAL A 192 -9.70 9.74 -15.48
N ARG A 193 -10.86 9.77 -16.16
CA ARG A 193 -11.04 10.47 -17.44
C ARG A 193 -12.38 11.17 -17.45
N ASP A 194 -12.46 12.27 -18.19
CA ASP A 194 -13.71 13.01 -18.40
C ASP A 194 -14.84 12.09 -18.90
N GLY A 195 -16.05 12.33 -18.41
CA GLY A 195 -17.26 11.60 -18.81
C GLY A 195 -17.39 10.18 -18.23
N THR A 196 -16.57 9.82 -17.24
CA THR A 196 -16.62 8.49 -16.60
C THR A 196 -17.25 8.52 -15.21
N PHE A 197 -17.80 7.39 -14.78
CA PHE A 197 -18.25 7.16 -13.42
C PHE A 197 -17.37 6.09 -12.78
N VAL A 198 -16.73 6.43 -11.67
CA VAL A 198 -15.69 5.60 -11.05
C VAL A 198 -15.94 5.44 -9.55
N ASP A 199 -15.37 4.39 -8.98
CA ASP A 199 -15.22 4.23 -7.54
C ASP A 199 -13.76 4.52 -7.20
N VAL A 200 -13.48 5.32 -6.17
CA VAL A 200 -12.11 5.70 -5.80
C VAL A 200 -11.92 5.62 -4.29
N VAL A 201 -10.75 5.16 -3.85
CA VAL A 201 -10.31 5.23 -2.46
C VAL A 201 -9.28 6.34 -2.34
N VAL A 202 -9.59 7.35 -1.53
CA VAL A 202 -8.82 8.61 -1.45
C VAL A 202 -8.76 9.12 -0.02
N GLN A 203 -7.71 9.85 0.31
CA GLN A 203 -7.61 10.62 1.54
C GLN A 203 -8.11 12.05 1.31
N ILE A 204 -8.83 12.60 2.28
CA ILE A 204 -9.17 14.02 2.33
C ILE A 204 -7.92 14.79 2.78
N VAL A 205 -7.31 15.59 1.90
CA VAL A 205 -6.01 16.24 2.15
C VAL A 205 -6.12 17.69 2.63
N ARG A 206 -7.34 18.19 2.78
CA ARG A 206 -7.66 19.52 3.30
C ARG A 206 -9.00 19.47 4.01
N GLN A 207 -9.19 20.32 5.02
CA GLN A 207 -10.47 20.39 5.71
C GLN A 207 -11.62 20.61 4.71
N PRO A 208 -12.72 19.82 4.81
CA PRO A 208 -13.89 20.00 3.97
C PRO A 208 -14.41 21.43 4.03
N TYR A 209 -14.64 22.01 2.86
CA TYR A 209 -15.22 23.35 2.76
C TYR A 209 -16.71 23.23 2.53
N ASP A 210 -17.48 23.56 3.57
CA ASP A 210 -18.94 23.45 3.62
C ASP A 210 -19.58 24.81 3.31
N THR A 211 -20.40 24.88 2.27
CA THR A 211 -21.17 26.08 1.91
C THR A 211 -22.65 25.97 2.28
N GLY A 212 -23.02 24.93 3.05
CA GLY A 212 -24.41 24.60 3.40
C GLY A 212 -25.09 23.75 2.34
N ASP A 213 -25.14 24.21 1.08
CA ASP A 213 -25.81 23.49 -0.03
C ASP A 213 -24.95 22.38 -0.65
N ARG A 214 -23.63 22.45 -0.48
CA ARG A 214 -22.66 21.47 -0.96
C ARG A 214 -21.43 21.47 -0.05
N VAL A 215 -20.69 20.39 -0.08
CA VAL A 215 -19.36 20.29 0.56
C VAL A 215 -18.34 19.99 -0.51
N THR A 216 -17.25 20.75 -0.52
CA THR A 216 -16.12 20.50 -1.42
C THR A 216 -14.97 19.88 -0.65
N LEU A 217 -14.42 18.80 -1.22
CA LEU A 217 -13.32 18.02 -0.67
C LEU A 217 -12.11 18.15 -1.60
N TRP A 218 -10.92 18.37 -1.03
CA TRP A 218 -9.67 18.10 -1.74
C TRP A 218 -9.23 16.70 -1.38
N VAL A 219 -9.05 15.85 -2.39
CA VAL A 219 -8.75 14.43 -2.18
C VAL A 219 -7.53 13.98 -2.97
N SER A 220 -6.83 12.98 -2.47
CA SER A 220 -5.68 12.35 -3.15
C SER A 220 -5.60 10.86 -2.86
N ASP A 221 -5.15 10.09 -3.84
CA ASP A 221 -4.64 8.72 -3.66
C ASP A 221 -3.12 8.65 -3.92
N TYR A 222 -2.47 9.83 -3.93
CA TYR A 222 -1.05 10.07 -4.16
C TYR A 222 -0.56 9.72 -5.57
N THR A 223 -1.43 9.43 -6.53
CA THR A 223 -1.05 9.29 -7.94
C THR A 223 -1.11 10.61 -8.69
N GLU A 224 -0.36 10.69 -9.80
CA GLU A 224 -0.26 11.90 -10.61
C GLU A 224 -1.15 11.81 -11.84
N ASN A 225 -1.88 12.89 -12.15
CA ASN A 225 -2.71 13.01 -13.34
C ASN A 225 -2.49 14.40 -13.98
N ASP A 226 -2.16 14.43 -15.26
CA ASP A 226 -1.83 15.68 -15.96
C ASP A 226 -2.95 16.72 -16.01
N HIS A 227 -4.20 16.29 -15.80
CA HIS A 227 -5.37 17.16 -15.81
C HIS A 227 -5.78 17.63 -14.41
N PHE A 228 -4.97 17.40 -13.37
CA PHE A 228 -5.21 17.96 -12.04
C PHE A 228 -4.49 19.30 -11.84
N PHE A 229 -4.98 20.04 -10.85
CA PHE A 229 -4.35 21.28 -10.42
C PHE A 229 -2.94 21.00 -9.88
N HIS A 230 -1.98 21.82 -10.30
CA HIS A 230 -0.58 21.70 -9.86
C HIS A 230 -0.33 22.49 -8.58
N PHE A 231 -0.13 21.78 -7.46
CA PHE A 231 0.22 22.40 -6.18
C PHE A 231 1.73 22.61 -6.05
N THR A 232 2.19 23.86 -5.95
CA THR A 232 3.61 24.20 -5.83
C THR A 232 4.10 24.13 -4.38
N TYR A 233 5.38 23.77 -4.23
CA TYR A 233 6.06 23.79 -2.94
C TYR A 233 6.47 25.24 -2.59
N LYS A 234 5.93 25.80 -1.50
CA LYS A 234 6.39 27.10 -0.99
C LYS A 234 7.79 26.93 -0.40
N GLY A 235 8.79 27.29 -1.20
CA GLY A 235 10.22 27.14 -0.90
C GLY A 235 11.10 27.23 -2.17
N LEU A 236 10.51 27.03 -3.36
CA LEU A 236 11.20 27.19 -4.65
C LEU A 236 11.09 28.61 -5.24
N ASP A 237 10.02 29.35 -4.96
CA ASP A 237 9.83 30.72 -5.48
C ASP A 237 10.85 31.74 -4.92
N ALA A 238 11.48 31.45 -3.78
CA ALA A 238 12.50 32.33 -3.21
C ALA A 238 13.88 32.18 -3.89
N LEU A 239 14.08 31.20 -4.77
CA LEU A 239 15.37 30.87 -5.39
C LEU A 239 15.36 30.92 -6.92
N GLN A 240 14.19 30.85 -7.58
CA GLN A 240 14.09 31.15 -9.01
C GLN A 240 13.91 32.65 -9.23
N GLY A 241 15.01 33.38 -9.04
CA GLY A 241 15.14 34.72 -9.62
C GLY A 241 15.20 34.59 -11.13
N GLN A 242 14.05 34.63 -11.81
CA GLN A 242 14.01 34.89 -13.24
C GLN A 242 12.76 35.69 -13.60
N ASP A 243 13.03 36.90 -14.11
CA ASP A 243 12.07 37.86 -14.62
C ASP A 243 11.01 37.21 -15.50
N SER A 244 9.76 37.31 -15.06
CA SER A 244 8.56 37.17 -15.89
C SER A 244 7.54 38.15 -15.37
N TYR A 245 7.55 39.35 -15.95
CA TYR A 245 6.49 40.33 -15.82
C TYR A 245 5.16 39.71 -16.30
N MET A 246 4.43 39.07 -15.39
CA MET A 246 2.99 38.83 -15.53
C MET A 246 2.32 39.17 -14.20
N PRO A 247 1.49 40.22 -14.15
CA PRO A 247 0.85 40.68 -12.92
C PRO A 247 0.04 39.56 -12.29
N SER A 248 0.25 39.41 -10.97
CA SER A 248 -0.66 38.76 -10.03
C SER A 248 -2.09 39.23 -10.27
N MET A 249 -2.83 38.49 -11.10
CA MET A 249 -4.26 38.66 -11.25
C MET A 249 -4.91 37.92 -10.08
N LEU A 250 -5.19 38.69 -9.03
CA LEU A 250 -6.30 38.47 -8.11
C LEU A 250 -7.53 38.01 -8.91
N HIS A 251 -7.89 36.73 -8.80
CA HIS A 251 -9.29 36.30 -8.85
C HIS A 251 -9.53 35.44 -7.62
N GLY A 252 -9.88 36.14 -6.54
CA GLY A 252 -10.43 35.53 -5.35
C GLY A 252 -11.77 34.87 -5.67
N ALA A 253 -11.87 33.59 -5.34
CA ALA A 253 -13.11 33.00 -4.86
C ALA A 253 -12.80 32.39 -3.50
N GLY A 254 -13.18 33.11 -2.44
CA GLY A 254 -13.25 32.59 -1.07
C GLY A 254 -12.02 32.83 -0.19
N ALA A 255 -11.79 34.09 0.21
CA ALA A 255 -11.22 34.34 1.53
C ALA A 255 -12.23 33.87 2.58
N GLY A 256 -12.04 32.65 3.06
CA GLY A 256 -12.79 32.04 4.15
C GLY A 256 -12.24 30.65 4.46
N ALA A 257 -11.53 30.51 5.58
CA ALA A 257 -11.18 29.25 6.26
C ALA A 257 -10.09 28.32 5.66
N GLY A 258 -9.20 28.79 4.78
CA GLY A 258 -8.20 27.93 4.15
C GLY A 258 -6.79 28.03 4.73
N GLY A 259 -6.43 27.21 5.72
CA GLY A 259 -5.06 27.07 6.22
C GLY A 259 -4.02 26.63 5.16
N GLU A 260 -2.75 26.54 5.57
CA GLU A 260 -1.61 26.09 4.75
C GLU A 260 -1.90 24.74 4.04
N TRP A 261 -1.47 24.60 2.78
CA TRP A 261 -1.69 23.39 1.99
C TRP A 261 -0.86 22.23 2.56
N LYS A 262 -1.54 21.26 3.18
CA LYS A 262 -0.93 20.05 3.77
C LYS A 262 -0.98 18.82 2.86
N GLY A 263 -1.64 18.91 1.71
CA GLY A 263 -1.76 17.81 0.75
C GLY A 263 -0.51 17.57 -0.10
N PRO A 264 -0.52 16.55 -0.97
CA PRO A 264 0.60 16.28 -1.86
C PRO A 264 0.77 17.40 -2.89
N PHE A 265 2.03 17.69 -3.21
CA PHE A 265 2.44 18.66 -4.22
C PHE A 265 2.37 18.04 -5.63
N GLY A 266 2.47 18.89 -6.64
CA GLY A 266 2.30 18.49 -8.03
C GLY A 266 0.84 18.27 -8.39
N LYS A 267 0.60 17.47 -9.44
CA LYS A 267 -0.74 17.19 -9.95
C LYS A 267 -1.33 15.91 -9.36
N ARG A 268 -1.38 15.85 -8.03
CA ARG A 268 -1.76 14.64 -7.27
C ARG A 268 -3.07 14.76 -6.50
N SER A 269 -3.72 15.92 -6.56
CA SER A 269 -4.95 16.18 -5.79
C SER A 269 -6.07 16.66 -6.72
N MET A 270 -7.27 16.15 -6.47
CA MET A 270 -8.48 16.48 -7.24
C MET A 270 -9.53 17.06 -6.29
N GLN A 271 -10.29 18.05 -6.77
CA GLN A 271 -11.45 18.55 -6.03
C GLN A 271 -12.67 17.68 -6.30
N VAL A 272 -13.42 17.34 -5.25
CA VAL A 272 -14.70 16.64 -5.33
C VAL A 272 -15.80 17.51 -4.73
N THR A 273 -16.85 17.79 -5.50
CA THR A 273 -18.03 18.50 -5.02
C THR A 273 -19.13 17.50 -4.66
N CYS A 274 -19.51 17.47 -3.39
CA CYS A 274 -20.56 16.61 -2.85
C CYS A 274 -21.84 17.42 -2.65
N TYR A 275 -22.97 16.85 -3.07
CA TYR A 275 -24.31 17.39 -2.83
C TYR A 275 -25.06 16.48 -1.84
N ASP A 276 -26.18 16.97 -1.28
CA ASP A 276 -27.08 16.12 -0.50
C ASP A 276 -27.52 14.89 -1.32
N PRO A 277 -27.70 13.71 -0.69
CA PRO A 277 -27.63 13.43 0.76
C PRO A 277 -26.20 13.20 1.30
N HIS A 278 -25.15 13.31 0.48
CA HIS A 278 -23.78 12.99 0.91
C HIS A 278 -23.20 14.02 1.88
N THR A 279 -23.63 15.27 1.76
CA THR A 279 -23.20 16.36 2.65
C THR A 279 -23.66 16.16 4.09
N SER A 280 -24.87 15.63 4.31
CA SER A 280 -25.32 15.21 5.66
C SER A 280 -24.39 14.17 6.26
N VAL A 281 -24.00 13.15 5.49
CA VAL A 281 -23.10 12.08 5.97
C VAL A 281 -21.72 12.62 6.33
N ILE A 282 -21.18 13.53 5.51
CA ILE A 282 -19.90 14.19 5.80
C ILE A 282 -19.94 14.92 7.14
N ARG A 283 -21.04 15.64 7.42
CA ARG A 283 -21.24 16.38 8.69
C ARG A 283 -21.44 15.45 9.88
N GLU A 284 -22.34 14.47 9.74
CA GLU A 284 -22.71 13.54 10.80
C GLU A 284 -21.54 12.64 11.22
N GLN A 285 -20.74 12.16 10.26
CA GLN A 285 -19.54 11.37 10.53
C GLN A 285 -18.33 12.23 10.93
N GLY A 286 -18.44 13.55 10.83
CA GLY A 286 -17.35 14.47 11.16
C GLY A 286 -16.10 14.24 10.28
N LEU A 287 -16.30 13.92 8.99
CA LEU A 287 -15.17 13.70 8.08
C LEU A 287 -14.34 14.98 7.99
N SER A 288 -13.02 14.83 8.13
CA SER A 288 -12.08 15.94 8.24
C SER A 288 -10.84 15.68 7.39
N ALA A 289 -9.90 16.62 7.40
CA ALA A 289 -8.56 16.37 6.88
C ALA A 289 -7.99 15.07 7.47
N ASP A 290 -7.23 14.35 6.66
CA ASP A 290 -6.62 13.04 6.91
C ASP A 290 -7.58 11.84 6.93
N SER A 291 -8.90 12.04 6.83
CA SER A 291 -9.87 10.94 6.74
C SER A 291 -9.77 10.20 5.39
N TRP A 292 -9.72 8.87 5.43
CA TRP A 292 -9.82 8.02 4.24
C TRP A 292 -11.27 7.72 3.89
N VAL A 293 -11.61 7.81 2.61
CA VAL A 293 -12.97 7.60 2.11
C VAL A 293 -12.99 6.77 0.84
N LEU A 294 -14.00 5.91 0.72
CA LEU A 294 -14.42 5.28 -0.52
C LEU A 294 -15.56 6.11 -1.12
N LEU A 295 -15.32 6.68 -2.29
CA LEU A 295 -16.34 7.36 -3.09
C LEU A 295 -16.81 6.41 -4.19
N ARG A 296 -18.11 6.13 -4.26
CA ARG A 296 -18.71 5.26 -5.27
C ARG A 296 -19.44 6.08 -6.33
N ASN A 297 -19.43 5.60 -7.56
CA ASN A 297 -20.13 6.21 -8.68
C ASN A 297 -19.85 7.72 -8.82
N LEU A 298 -18.61 8.11 -8.55
CA LEU A 298 -18.10 9.47 -8.67
C LEU A 298 -18.08 9.87 -10.15
N GLN A 299 -18.81 10.92 -10.51
CA GLN A 299 -18.79 11.47 -11.85
C GLN A 299 -17.51 12.29 -12.05
N ILE A 300 -16.71 11.95 -13.05
CA ILE A 300 -15.51 12.70 -13.43
C ILE A 300 -15.85 13.62 -14.59
N LYS A 301 -15.62 14.92 -14.39
CA LYS A 301 -15.79 15.93 -15.44
C LYS A 301 -14.81 17.09 -15.26
N PHE A 302 -14.44 17.76 -16.33
CA PHE A 302 -13.80 19.07 -16.20
C PHE A 302 -14.65 20.05 -15.38
N GLY A 303 -13.98 20.79 -14.50
CA GLY A 303 -14.57 21.86 -13.69
C GLY A 303 -15.18 22.98 -14.53
N ARG A 304 -15.83 23.95 -13.88
CA ARG A 304 -16.55 25.05 -14.57
C ARG A 304 -15.66 25.89 -15.48
N ASN A 305 -14.39 26.01 -15.15
CA ASN A 305 -13.38 26.75 -15.92
C ASN A 305 -12.71 25.88 -17.01
N ALA A 306 -13.13 24.63 -17.19
CA ALA A 306 -12.56 23.65 -18.11
C ALA A 306 -11.05 23.37 -17.95
N ALA A 307 -10.44 23.83 -16.86
CA ALA A 307 -8.99 23.77 -16.68
C ALA A 307 -8.50 22.47 -16.05
N ASN A 308 -9.27 21.92 -15.10
CA ASN A 308 -8.89 20.73 -14.34
C ASN A 308 -10.03 19.73 -14.29
N LEU A 309 -9.70 18.44 -14.21
CA LEU A 309 -10.66 17.40 -13.88
C LEU A 309 -11.11 17.54 -12.42
N GLU A 310 -12.40 17.42 -12.19
CA GLU A 310 -13.06 17.44 -10.88
C GLU A 310 -14.00 16.23 -10.75
N GLY A 311 -14.28 15.86 -9.50
CA GLY A 311 -15.27 14.86 -9.17
C GLY A 311 -16.59 15.47 -8.70
N PHE A 312 -17.72 14.84 -9.03
CA PHE A 312 -19.04 15.26 -8.59
C PHE A 312 -19.81 14.08 -8.00
N LEU A 313 -20.20 14.19 -6.73
CA LEU A 313 -21.12 13.27 -6.06
C LEU A 313 -22.49 13.93 -5.94
N ARG A 314 -23.38 13.58 -6.86
CA ARG A 314 -24.74 14.11 -6.94
C ARG A 314 -25.73 13.09 -6.42
N GLU A 315 -26.86 13.58 -5.93
CA GLU A 315 -28.05 12.75 -5.70
C GLU A 315 -28.41 11.96 -6.97
N ASP A 316 -28.82 10.71 -6.77
CA ASP A 316 -29.32 9.84 -7.84
C ASP A 316 -30.78 10.22 -8.12
N ARG A 317 -30.97 11.21 -9.00
CA ARG A 317 -32.29 11.72 -9.38
C ARG A 317 -33.09 10.62 -10.07
N GLY A 318 -34.02 10.03 -9.34
CA GLY A 318 -34.89 8.94 -9.81
C GLY A 318 -34.88 7.71 -8.89
N SER A 319 -33.86 7.50 -8.06
CA SER A 319 -33.81 6.33 -7.15
C SER A 319 -34.86 6.39 -6.04
N SER A 320 -35.60 5.29 -5.81
CA SER A 320 -36.64 5.19 -4.75
C SER A 320 -36.08 5.24 -3.33
N SER A 321 -34.76 5.15 -3.16
CA SER A 321 -34.04 5.30 -1.89
C SER A 321 -32.86 6.25 -2.06
N GLN A 322 -32.62 7.11 -1.07
CA GLN A 322 -31.39 7.92 -0.98
C GLN A 322 -30.18 6.98 -0.96
N LYS A 323 -29.37 6.98 -2.02
CA LYS A 323 -28.13 6.20 -2.07
C LYS A 323 -27.00 7.05 -1.52
N ILE A 324 -26.35 6.59 -0.47
CA ILE A 324 -25.13 7.21 0.06
C ILE A 324 -23.92 6.59 -0.64
N ASN A 325 -23.16 7.42 -1.34
CA ASN A 325 -22.02 7.01 -2.16
C ASN A 325 -20.66 7.39 -1.55
N ILE A 326 -20.65 7.85 -0.29
CA ILE A 326 -19.45 8.13 0.49
C ILE A 326 -19.42 7.19 1.69
N GLN A 327 -18.26 6.60 1.96
CA GLN A 327 -18.05 5.72 3.11
C GLN A 327 -16.67 6.01 3.68
N GLN A 328 -16.59 6.31 4.99
CA GLN A 328 -15.33 6.40 5.70
C GLN A 328 -14.66 5.02 5.79
N LEU A 329 -13.34 4.99 5.63
CA LEU A 329 -12.51 3.82 5.83
C LEU A 329 -11.59 4.07 7.02
N ASP A 330 -11.50 3.11 7.94
CA ASP A 330 -10.57 3.19 9.08
C ASP A 330 -9.28 2.42 8.73
N PRO A 331 -8.12 3.10 8.58
CA PRO A 331 -6.85 2.45 8.31
C PRO A 331 -6.35 1.57 9.47
N ARG A 332 -6.92 1.72 10.67
CA ARG A 332 -6.56 0.93 11.86
C ARG A 332 -7.30 -0.40 11.94
N ASN A 333 -8.29 -0.64 11.07
CA ASN A 333 -9.00 -1.92 11.04
C ASN A 333 -8.17 -2.98 10.30
N THR A 334 -7.54 -3.87 11.06
CA THR A 334 -6.65 -4.93 10.56
C THR A 334 -7.34 -6.26 10.30
N ASP A 335 -8.59 -6.45 10.74
CA ASP A 335 -9.30 -7.74 10.62
C ASP A 335 -9.68 -8.07 9.17
N SER A 336 -9.96 -7.04 8.36
CA SER A 336 -10.28 -7.19 6.92
C SER A 336 -10.02 -5.88 6.14
N PRO A 337 -8.75 -5.45 6.00
CA PRO A 337 -8.44 -4.18 5.33
C PRO A 337 -8.82 -4.23 3.85
N ASP A 338 -9.48 -3.19 3.34
CA ASP A 338 -9.76 -3.05 1.89
C ASP A 338 -8.41 -3.02 1.14
N PRO A 339 -8.14 -3.96 0.21
CA PRO A 339 -6.88 -3.99 -0.52
C PRO A 339 -6.52 -2.67 -1.19
N ARG A 340 -7.53 -1.91 -1.65
CA ARG A 340 -7.35 -0.62 -2.31
C ARG A 340 -6.88 0.47 -1.35
N LEU A 341 -7.39 0.43 -0.11
CA LEU A 341 -6.92 1.32 0.96
C LEU A 341 -5.46 1.02 1.30
N LYS A 342 -5.10 -0.26 1.41
CA LYS A 342 -3.73 -0.70 1.67
C LYS A 342 -2.76 -0.16 0.61
N GLU A 343 -3.08 -0.31 -0.68
CA GLU A 343 -2.24 0.25 -1.75
C GLU A 343 -2.21 1.78 -1.77
N ALA A 344 -3.31 2.46 -1.43
CA ALA A 344 -3.31 3.91 -1.31
C ALA A 344 -2.39 4.42 -0.18
N ILE A 345 -2.36 3.71 0.94
CA ILE A 345 -1.46 4.02 2.06
C ILE A 345 0.00 3.72 1.72
N ARG A 346 0.29 2.66 0.95
CA ARG A 346 1.65 2.46 0.39
C ARG A 346 2.11 3.64 -0.46
N ARG A 347 1.24 4.09 -1.39
CA ARG A 347 1.54 5.24 -2.25
C ARG A 347 1.78 6.52 -1.45
N LYS A 348 1.00 6.75 -0.39
CA LYS A 348 1.24 7.84 0.57
C LYS A 348 2.62 7.76 1.21
N ARG A 349 2.95 6.60 1.80
CA ARG A 349 4.25 6.36 2.46
C ARG A 349 5.42 6.66 1.52
N ASP A 350 5.34 6.15 0.30
CA ASP A 350 6.40 6.27 -0.69
C ASP A 350 6.56 7.74 -1.14
N TYR A 351 5.44 8.45 -1.34
CA TYR A 351 5.45 9.88 -1.61
C TYR A 351 6.06 10.70 -0.45
N GLU A 352 5.70 10.42 0.80
CA GLU A 352 6.25 11.13 1.96
C GLU A 352 7.74 10.88 2.14
N ARG A 353 8.19 9.64 1.89
CA ARG A 353 9.61 9.28 1.88
C ARG A 353 10.36 10.08 0.82
N GLU A 354 9.86 10.11 -0.41
CA GLU A 354 10.46 10.85 -1.52
C GLU A 354 10.48 12.35 -1.23
N LYS A 355 9.38 12.93 -0.74
CA LYS A 355 9.28 14.34 -0.35
C LYS A 355 10.34 14.69 0.70
N ARG A 356 10.50 13.86 1.73
CA ARG A 356 11.51 14.05 2.78
C ARG A 356 12.93 13.97 2.24
N ASP A 357 13.21 13.02 1.34
CA ASP A 357 14.53 12.89 0.71
C ASP A 357 14.85 14.11 -0.16
N ARG A 358 13.91 14.56 -1.01
CA ARG A 358 14.07 15.79 -1.80
C ARG A 358 14.28 17.03 -0.94
N LEU A 359 13.57 17.15 0.18
CA LEU A 359 13.72 18.29 1.09
C LEU A 359 15.09 18.29 1.78
N LYS A 360 15.59 17.10 2.13
CA LYS A 360 16.93 16.94 2.67
C LYS A 360 17.99 17.34 1.64
N ASP A 361 17.88 16.87 0.40
CA ASP A 361 18.82 17.23 -0.66
C ASP A 361 18.83 18.75 -0.93
N LEU A 362 17.66 19.40 -0.88
CA LEU A 362 17.56 20.86 -1.04
C LEU A 362 18.21 21.62 0.14
N SER A 363 18.00 21.14 1.37
CA SER A 363 18.65 21.68 2.56
C SER A 363 20.17 21.53 2.49
N ASP A 364 20.65 20.33 2.13
CA ASP A 364 22.07 20.02 2.00
C ASP A 364 22.72 20.87 0.89
N ALA A 365 22.02 21.06 -0.24
CA ALA A 365 22.44 21.95 -1.31
C ALA A 365 22.46 23.44 -0.88
N ALA A 366 21.49 23.89 -0.09
CA ALA A 366 21.46 25.26 0.43
C ALA A 366 22.62 25.52 1.42
N ILE A 367 22.91 24.56 2.32
CA ILE A 367 24.06 24.60 3.23
C ILE A 367 25.36 24.61 2.43
N ALA A 368 25.48 23.77 1.39
CA ALA A 368 26.65 23.75 0.51
C ALA A 368 26.83 25.08 -0.26
N GLY A 369 25.72 25.69 -0.70
CA GLY A 369 25.73 26.99 -1.37
C GLY A 369 26.16 28.13 -0.44
N GLN A 370 25.69 28.14 0.82
CA GLN A 370 26.13 29.11 1.82
C GLN A 370 27.61 28.94 2.18
N LYS A 371 28.11 27.71 2.29
CA LYS A 371 29.55 27.43 2.49
C LYS A 371 30.41 27.92 1.33
N ARG A 372 29.95 27.79 0.08
CA ARG A 372 30.66 28.35 -1.09
C ARG A 372 30.63 29.88 -1.09
N LYS A 373 29.51 30.49 -0.68
CA LYS A 373 29.38 31.95 -0.60
C LYS A 373 30.21 32.56 0.53
N SER A 374 30.37 31.86 1.66
CA SER A 374 31.28 32.28 2.73
C SER A 374 32.76 32.11 2.36
N GLN A 375 33.10 31.08 1.58
CA GLN A 375 34.48 30.90 1.07
C GLN A 375 34.86 31.91 -0.03
N LEU A 376 33.89 32.35 -0.84
CA LEU A 376 34.07 33.42 -1.83
C LEU A 376 34.11 34.83 -1.20
N ALA A 377 33.59 35.01 0.01
CA ALA A 377 33.63 36.28 0.72
C ALA A 377 34.95 36.52 1.48
N GLU A 378 35.82 35.51 1.63
CA GLU A 378 37.12 35.63 2.31
C GLU A 378 38.34 35.62 1.36
N THR A 379 38.16 35.72 0.05
CA THR A 379 39.30 35.76 -0.87
C THR A 379 39.15 36.81 -1.97
N GLU A 380 39.64 38.02 -1.69
CA GLU A 380 40.27 38.89 -2.70
C GLU A 380 41.80 38.92 -2.39
N PRO A 381 42.65 39.08 -3.42
CA PRO A 381 43.93 38.40 -3.49
C PRO A 381 45.11 39.28 -3.05
N THR A 382 46.09 38.67 -2.37
CA THR A 382 47.46 39.21 -2.31
C THR A 382 48.48 38.16 -2.75
N SER A 383 49.03 38.47 -3.93
CA SER A 383 50.31 38.10 -4.55
C SER A 383 51.25 37.06 -3.90
N SER A 384 51.70 36.15 -4.79
CA SER A 384 53.05 35.60 -4.97
C SER A 384 53.69 34.78 -3.83
N ASP A 385 54.01 33.50 -4.08
CA ASP A 385 55.33 33.14 -4.61
C ASP A 385 55.48 31.66 -5.04
N LYS A 386 56.58 31.41 -5.76
CA LYS A 386 56.93 30.29 -6.64
C LYS A 386 57.37 28.95 -6.00
N SER A 387 57.07 27.87 -6.74
CA SER A 387 57.91 26.67 -6.97
C SER A 387 58.15 25.71 -5.78
N LYS A 388 58.42 24.40 -5.89
CA LYS A 388 59.29 23.63 -6.79
C LYS A 388 59.07 22.12 -6.53
N ARG A 389 59.34 21.30 -7.57
CA ARG A 389 59.56 19.84 -7.57
C ARG A 389 60.56 19.33 -6.51
N SER A 390 60.35 18.10 -6.02
CA SER A 390 61.36 17.00 -5.83
C SER A 390 60.69 15.82 -5.09
N LYS A 391 60.49 14.60 -5.61
CA LYS A 391 61.38 13.45 -5.92
C LYS A 391 62.19 12.85 -4.75
N GLN A 392 62.14 11.50 -4.69
CA GLN A 392 62.91 10.50 -3.91
C GLN A 392 62.43 10.28 -2.45
N SER A 393 62.40 9.06 -1.87
CA SER A 393 63.25 7.87 -2.09
C SER A 393 62.70 6.60 -1.41
N ARG A 394 62.67 5.49 -2.17
CA ARG A 394 63.19 4.12 -1.87
C ARG A 394 62.75 3.27 -0.64
N ARG A 395 62.22 2.09 -1.02
CA ARG A 395 62.69 0.69 -0.77
C ARG A 395 62.48 0.04 0.61
N ARG A 396 61.78 -1.11 0.60
CA ARG A 396 62.32 -2.50 0.75
C ARG A 396 61.17 -3.54 0.70
N SER A 397 61.12 -4.41 -0.33
CA SER A 397 61.43 -5.87 -0.31
C SER A 397 60.57 -6.68 0.69
N LYS A 398 59.92 -7.81 0.35
CA LYS A 398 60.42 -8.99 -0.37
C LYS A 398 59.25 -9.95 -0.71
N LYS A 399 59.38 -10.68 -1.83
CA LYS A 399 58.59 -11.86 -2.24
C LYS A 399 58.76 -13.03 -1.28
N THR A 400 57.70 -13.82 -1.11
CA THR A 400 57.76 -15.29 -1.11
C THR A 400 56.52 -15.87 -1.79
N THR A 401 56.79 -16.73 -2.76
CA THR A 401 55.92 -17.65 -3.48
C THR A 401 55.49 -18.83 -2.60
N GLY A 402 54.29 -19.35 -2.83
CA GLY A 402 53.83 -20.65 -2.35
C GLY A 402 52.40 -20.92 -2.79
N GLN A 403 52.23 -21.82 -3.75
CA GLN A 403 50.96 -22.44 -4.12
C GLN A 403 50.47 -23.31 -2.95
N ASP A 404 49.16 -23.43 -2.74
CA ASP A 404 48.47 -24.73 -2.76
C ASP A 404 46.95 -24.61 -2.63
N GLU A 405 46.29 -25.51 -3.34
CA GLU A 405 44.87 -25.87 -3.36
C GLU A 405 44.40 -26.47 -2.02
N PRO A 406 43.07 -26.60 -1.79
CA PRO A 406 42.48 -26.84 -0.48
C PRO A 406 42.59 -28.31 -0.04
N SER A 407 43.26 -28.55 1.10
CA SER A 407 43.15 -29.82 1.81
C SER A 407 41.92 -29.83 2.72
N VAL A 408 40.94 -30.63 2.33
CA VAL A 408 39.89 -31.17 3.21
C VAL A 408 40.55 -32.17 4.16
N VAL A 409 40.41 -31.95 5.48
CA VAL A 409 40.64 -33.00 6.48
C VAL A 409 39.50 -32.97 7.51
N PRO A 410 38.86 -34.12 7.81
CA PRO A 410 37.80 -34.20 8.78
C PRO A 410 38.40 -34.29 10.19
N ALA A 411 38.08 -33.33 11.05
CA ALA A 411 38.41 -33.40 12.47
C ALA A 411 37.23 -34.01 13.24
N THR A 412 37.51 -35.18 13.78
CA THR A 412 36.71 -36.01 14.67
C THR A 412 36.14 -35.22 15.84
N ALA A 413 34.82 -35.23 15.99
CA ALA A 413 34.11 -34.59 17.09
C ALA A 413 34.36 -35.33 18.42
N LEU A 414 35.04 -34.67 19.35
CA LEU A 414 34.80 -34.84 20.78
C LEU A 414 33.41 -34.26 21.09
N ALA A 415 32.64 -34.97 21.93
CA ALA A 415 31.23 -34.72 22.21
C ALA A 415 30.90 -33.25 22.51
N PRO A 416 29.81 -32.67 21.95
CA PRO A 416 29.42 -31.30 22.23
C PRO A 416 29.02 -31.10 23.70
N PRO A 417 29.30 -29.92 24.30
CA PRO A 417 28.67 -29.53 25.55
C PRO A 417 27.15 -29.49 25.36
N THR A 418 26.40 -30.03 26.32
CA THR A 418 24.94 -30.17 26.28
C THR A 418 24.26 -28.83 25.96
N ILE A 419 23.76 -28.69 24.73
CA ILE A 419 23.03 -27.51 24.25
C ILE A 419 21.67 -27.47 24.95
N LEU A 420 21.17 -26.26 25.25
CA LEU A 420 19.80 -26.06 25.74
C LEU A 420 18.78 -26.61 24.75
N SER A 421 18.24 -27.80 25.04
CA SER A 421 17.20 -28.48 24.22
C SER A 421 15.88 -27.72 24.15
N HIS A 422 15.63 -26.81 25.10
CA HIS A 422 14.41 -26.01 25.15
C HIS A 422 14.45 -24.80 24.20
N VAL A 423 15.58 -24.46 23.57
CA VAL A 423 15.62 -23.38 22.57
C VAL A 423 15.63 -23.98 21.16
N LYS A 424 14.61 -23.67 20.37
CA LYS A 424 14.44 -24.17 19.00
C LYS A 424 14.70 -23.05 17.98
N CYS A 425 15.34 -23.40 16.87
CA CYS A 425 15.54 -22.50 15.71
C CYS A 425 14.85 -23.13 14.50
N ASP A 426 14.04 -22.36 13.76
CA ASP A 426 13.21 -22.89 12.67
C ASP A 426 14.02 -23.45 11.47
N TYR A 427 15.32 -23.18 11.42
CA TYR A 427 16.23 -23.56 10.34
C TYR A 427 17.22 -24.65 10.78
N GLU A 428 16.74 -25.72 11.42
CA GLU A 428 17.59 -26.82 11.93
C GLU A 428 18.37 -27.58 10.84
N GLN A 429 17.99 -27.44 9.57
CA GLN A 429 18.67 -28.07 8.44
C GLN A 429 19.88 -27.27 7.93
N LYS A 430 20.05 -26.02 8.39
CA LYS A 430 21.19 -25.18 7.97
C LYS A 430 22.46 -25.55 8.74
N ALA A 431 23.60 -25.55 8.05
CA ALA A 431 24.91 -25.77 8.64
C ALA A 431 25.24 -24.68 9.68
N ILE A 432 25.94 -25.09 10.75
CA ILE A 432 26.34 -24.21 11.85
C ILE A 432 27.53 -23.35 11.40
N SER A 433 27.42 -22.04 11.58
CA SER A 433 28.46 -21.04 11.37
C SER A 433 29.00 -20.57 12.72
N THR A 434 30.31 -20.32 12.81
CA THR A 434 30.93 -19.68 13.98
C THR A 434 30.80 -18.17 13.90
N ILE A 435 30.82 -17.47 15.03
CA ILE A 435 30.83 -15.99 15.05
C ILE A 435 32.03 -15.44 14.25
N ASP A 436 33.17 -16.12 14.30
CA ASP A 436 34.34 -15.78 13.48
C ASP A 436 34.02 -15.78 11.98
N SER A 437 33.41 -16.86 11.47
CA SER A 437 33.05 -16.97 10.06
C SER A 437 32.00 -15.94 9.64
N ILE A 438 31.05 -15.60 10.52
CA ILE A 438 30.00 -14.59 10.25
C ILE A 438 30.61 -13.18 10.13
N LEU A 439 31.69 -12.91 10.87
CA LEU A 439 32.37 -11.62 10.90
C LEU A 439 33.36 -11.43 9.74
N GLU A 440 33.78 -12.50 9.06
CA GLU A 440 34.74 -12.43 7.97
C GLU A 440 34.29 -11.44 6.87
N PRO A 441 35.19 -10.57 6.37
CA PRO A 441 34.88 -9.69 5.26
C PRO A 441 34.67 -10.47 3.97
N VAL A 442 33.58 -10.17 3.25
CA VAL A 442 33.31 -10.74 1.93
C VAL A 442 33.81 -9.79 0.85
N TYR A 443 34.42 -10.33 -0.20
CA TYR A 443 34.95 -9.56 -1.33
C TYR A 443 34.25 -9.98 -2.62
N LEU A 444 33.87 -9.00 -3.44
CA LEU A 444 33.38 -9.17 -4.80
C LEU A 444 34.56 -8.98 -5.77
N GLU A 445 34.82 -9.97 -6.60
CA GLU A 445 35.75 -9.86 -7.72
C GLU A 445 35.00 -9.30 -8.93
N THR A 446 35.42 -8.13 -9.41
CA THR A 446 34.81 -7.48 -10.58
C THR A 446 35.87 -6.83 -11.46
N ASP A 447 35.56 -6.63 -12.73
CA ASP A 447 36.37 -5.83 -13.63
C ASP A 447 35.93 -4.36 -13.60
N ILE A 448 36.88 -3.45 -13.43
CA ILE A 448 36.69 -2.01 -13.62
C ILE A 448 37.75 -1.53 -14.61
N ASN A 449 37.34 -1.09 -15.79
CA ASN A 449 38.21 -0.58 -16.87
C ASN A 449 39.27 -1.58 -17.36
N GLY A 450 38.94 -2.86 -17.45
CA GLY A 450 39.84 -3.93 -17.93
C GLY A 450 40.81 -4.43 -16.86
N GLN A 451 40.63 -4.04 -15.59
CA GLN A 451 41.44 -4.47 -14.46
C GLN A 451 40.57 -5.21 -13.45
N GLN A 452 40.97 -6.42 -13.08
CA GLN A 452 40.33 -7.15 -11.98
C GLN A 452 40.60 -6.44 -10.65
N VAL A 453 39.52 -6.10 -9.95
CA VAL A 453 39.52 -5.46 -8.64
C VAL A 453 38.75 -6.31 -7.65
N LYS A 454 39.29 -6.45 -6.43
CA LYS A 454 38.60 -7.06 -5.29
C LYS A 454 37.97 -5.96 -4.44
N LEU A 455 36.64 -5.85 -4.49
CA LEU A 455 35.87 -4.89 -3.72
C LEU A 455 35.37 -5.54 -2.43
N ARG A 456 35.71 -4.98 -1.27
CA ARG A 456 35.13 -5.42 0.00
C ARG A 456 33.68 -5.00 0.07
N LEU A 457 32.77 -5.95 0.24
CA LEU A 457 31.36 -5.67 0.44
C LEU A 457 31.12 -5.20 1.88
N PRO A 458 30.31 -4.14 2.11
CA PRO A 458 29.99 -3.69 3.45
C PRO A 458 29.13 -4.71 4.21
N PHE A 459 28.26 -5.44 3.49
CA PHE A 459 27.41 -6.52 3.99
C PHE A 459 26.92 -7.40 2.81
N VAL A 460 26.35 -8.57 3.08
CA VAL A 460 25.92 -9.57 2.09
C VAL A 460 24.49 -10.10 2.27
N ASN A 461 23.72 -9.56 3.22
CA ASN A 461 22.32 -9.94 3.47
C ASN A 461 22.11 -11.46 3.63
N MET A 462 22.97 -12.10 4.41
CA MET A 462 22.94 -13.55 4.63
C MET A 462 22.29 -13.94 5.96
N ASN A 463 21.64 -15.09 5.95
CA ASN A 463 21.13 -15.76 7.15
C ASN A 463 22.12 -16.82 7.62
N TYR A 464 22.30 -16.98 8.93
CA TYR A 464 23.22 -17.91 9.56
C TYR A 464 22.52 -18.69 10.66
N ARG A 465 23.06 -19.86 10.99
CA ARG A 465 22.69 -20.62 12.19
C ARG A 465 23.95 -20.77 13.04
N ALA A 466 23.90 -20.45 14.32
CA ALA A 466 25.07 -20.49 15.19
C ALA A 466 24.75 -21.16 16.53
N HIS A 467 25.77 -21.73 17.17
CA HIS A 467 25.72 -22.20 18.56
C HIS A 467 26.42 -21.19 19.43
N VAL A 468 25.64 -20.46 20.22
CA VAL A 468 26.09 -19.27 20.92
C VAL A 468 25.71 -19.31 22.39
N ARG A 469 26.30 -18.40 23.15
CA ARG A 469 25.85 -18.02 24.50
C ARG A 469 25.73 -16.51 24.58
N VAL A 470 24.75 -16.04 25.35
CA VAL A 470 24.62 -14.60 25.61
C VAL A 470 25.67 -14.19 26.64
N VAL A 471 26.41 -13.13 26.35
CA VAL A 471 27.41 -12.56 27.28
C VAL A 471 27.03 -11.16 27.77
N ASN A 472 26.12 -10.49 27.07
CA ASN A 472 25.59 -9.19 27.46
C ASN A 472 24.25 -8.91 26.76
N PHE A 473 23.60 -7.81 27.16
CA PHE A 473 22.38 -7.32 26.54
C PHE A 473 22.28 -5.79 26.63
N MET A 474 21.39 -5.16 25.86
CA MET A 474 21.13 -3.72 25.93
C MET A 474 19.67 -3.45 25.54
N PRO A 475 18.91 -2.55 26.20
CA PRO A 475 19.28 -1.66 27.33
C PRO A 475 19.70 -2.40 28.61
N PRO A 476 20.29 -1.72 29.61
CA PRO A 476 20.76 -2.38 30.84
C PRO A 476 19.63 -2.87 31.76
N ASP A 477 18.46 -2.26 31.68
CA ASP A 477 17.30 -2.53 32.53
C ASP A 477 16.23 -3.25 31.67
N LEU A 478 15.67 -4.36 32.16
CA LEU A 478 14.69 -5.16 31.42
C LEU A 478 13.41 -4.40 31.12
N GLU A 479 13.06 -3.45 31.99
CA GLU A 479 11.92 -2.56 31.86
C GLU A 479 12.00 -1.68 30.60
N ASP A 480 13.20 -1.48 30.04
CA ASP A 480 13.45 -0.70 28.84
C ASP A 480 13.53 -1.55 27.56
N PHE A 481 13.34 -2.87 27.66
CA PHE A 481 13.29 -3.77 26.51
C PHE A 481 12.05 -3.54 25.66
N ALA A 482 10.97 -3.06 26.26
CA ALA A 482 9.77 -2.63 25.54
C ALA A 482 9.70 -1.10 25.52
N ARG A 483 9.34 -0.53 24.38
CA ARG A 483 9.17 0.94 24.23
C ARG A 483 7.83 1.26 23.59
N PRO A 484 7.19 2.38 23.98
CA PRO A 484 5.95 2.80 23.37
C PRO A 484 6.23 3.50 22.02
N ARG A 485 5.64 2.99 20.94
CA ARG A 485 5.61 3.62 19.62
C ARG A 485 4.21 4.20 19.36
N ARG A 486 4.14 5.29 18.58
CA ARG A 486 2.86 5.82 18.12
C ARG A 486 2.32 4.90 17.02
N THR A 487 1.07 4.47 17.15
CA THR A 487 0.39 3.74 16.07
C THR A 487 0.29 4.65 14.86
N THR A 488 0.60 4.14 13.66
CA THR A 488 0.46 4.89 12.41
C THR A 488 -0.44 4.14 11.44
N GLU A 489 -0.99 4.84 10.44
CA GLU A 489 -1.73 4.18 9.36
C GLU A 489 -0.86 3.23 8.52
N TYR A 490 0.47 3.36 8.57
CA TYR A 490 1.41 2.46 7.90
C TYR A 490 1.54 1.11 8.59
N ASP A 491 1.02 0.94 9.81
CA ASP A 491 1.10 -0.31 10.56
C ASP A 491 0.29 -1.44 9.86
N MET A 492 -0.66 -1.10 8.98
CA MET A 492 -1.38 -2.07 8.15
C MET A 492 -0.52 -2.65 7.00
N LEU A 493 0.65 -2.05 6.72
CA LEU A 493 1.55 -2.46 5.65
C LEU A 493 2.54 -3.50 6.18
N SER A 494 2.46 -4.72 5.66
CA SER A 494 3.35 -5.82 6.03
C SER A 494 4.82 -5.58 5.63
N ASP A 495 5.06 -4.72 4.66
CA ASP A 495 6.37 -4.33 4.13
C ASP A 495 6.91 -3.04 4.77
N ASN A 496 6.26 -2.54 5.83
CA ASN A 496 6.79 -1.44 6.62
C ASN A 496 7.91 -1.95 7.54
N GLU A 497 9.06 -2.26 6.96
CA GLU A 497 10.28 -2.48 7.73
C GLU A 497 10.69 -1.13 8.33
N GLU A 498 10.51 -1.00 9.64
CA GLU A 498 10.81 0.19 10.44
C GLU A 498 12.18 0.80 10.06
N LEU A 499 12.14 1.89 9.29
CA LEU A 499 13.18 2.90 9.30
C LEU A 499 12.76 3.93 10.34
N ASP A 500 12.83 3.53 11.61
CA ASP A 500 12.69 4.44 12.75
C ASP A 500 13.93 5.34 12.79
N GLN A 501 13.90 6.40 11.99
CA GLN A 501 14.58 7.61 12.44
C GLN A 501 13.76 8.13 13.60
N ASP A 502 14.39 8.14 14.78
CA ASP A 502 13.98 8.97 15.90
C ASP A 502 13.48 10.29 15.32
N VAL A 503 12.17 10.50 15.32
CA VAL A 503 11.59 11.84 15.24
C VAL A 503 11.96 12.50 16.56
N SER A 504 13.23 12.88 16.68
CA SER A 504 13.69 13.87 17.61
C SER A 504 12.81 15.07 17.36
N ASP A 505 11.91 15.29 18.33
CA ASP A 505 11.06 16.45 18.46
C ASP A 505 11.94 17.70 18.37
N SER A 506 12.05 18.24 17.17
CA SER A 506 12.80 19.45 16.87
C SER A 506 11.93 20.27 15.93
N GLY A 507 11.00 20.97 16.57
CA GLY A 507 10.44 22.24 16.10
C GLY A 507 9.57 22.17 14.86
N GLY A 508 8.29 21.83 15.05
CA GLY A 508 7.27 22.04 14.04
C GLY A 508 5.90 21.60 14.54
N GLU A 509 5.13 22.55 15.03
CA GLU A 509 3.78 22.43 15.57
C GLU A 509 2.91 21.41 14.84
N SER A 510 2.78 20.21 15.42
CA SER A 510 1.59 19.40 15.21
C SER A 510 0.78 19.50 16.48
N THR A 511 -0.30 20.27 16.40
CA THR A 511 -1.32 20.42 17.43
C THR A 511 -1.60 19.08 18.08
N ALA A 512 -1.49 19.03 19.40
CA ALA A 512 -1.75 17.87 20.22
C ALA A 512 -3.14 17.32 19.92
N ASP A 513 -3.21 16.26 19.11
CA ASP A 513 -4.39 15.43 19.02
C ASP A 513 -4.23 14.29 20.03
N GLY A 514 -5.05 14.34 21.08
CA GLY A 514 -5.02 13.42 22.23
C GLY A 514 -5.45 11.98 21.90
N THR A 515 -5.43 11.60 20.63
CA THR A 515 -6.02 10.37 20.06
C THR A 515 -4.98 9.37 19.55
N THR A 516 -3.67 9.71 19.59
CA THR A 516 -2.62 8.75 19.20
C THR A 516 -2.48 7.64 20.24
N THR A 517 -3.14 6.51 19.98
CA THR A 517 -2.90 5.27 20.72
C THR A 517 -1.41 4.91 20.59
N ARG A 518 -0.79 4.55 21.71
CA ARG A 518 0.57 4.04 21.74
C ARG A 518 0.53 2.53 21.86
N VAL A 519 1.29 1.84 21.03
CA VAL A 519 1.51 0.40 21.11
C VAL A 519 2.89 0.16 21.67
N TRP A 520 3.04 -0.89 22.47
CA TRP A 520 4.34 -1.28 23.01
C TRP A 520 5.00 -2.26 22.04
N GLU A 521 6.31 -2.11 21.85
CA GLU A 521 7.10 -2.98 20.99
C GLU A 521 8.44 -3.33 21.65
N TRP A 522 8.89 -4.57 21.42
CA TRP A 522 10.20 -5.00 21.88
C TRP A 522 11.32 -4.38 21.04
N ARG A 523 12.32 -3.81 21.71
CA ARG A 523 13.55 -3.27 21.11
C ARG A 523 14.72 -3.45 22.09
N PHE A 524 15.47 -4.53 21.92
CA PHE A 524 16.68 -4.77 22.68
C PHE A 524 17.74 -5.48 21.84
N PHE A 525 18.94 -5.61 22.36
CA PHE A 525 20.09 -6.22 21.71
C PHE A 525 20.70 -7.27 22.63
N LEU A 526 21.21 -8.34 22.04
CA LEU A 526 21.97 -9.38 22.73
C LEU A 526 23.38 -9.43 22.19
N GLU A 527 24.37 -9.55 23.07
CA GLU A 527 25.76 -9.81 22.70
C GLU A 527 26.00 -11.31 22.76
N LEU A 528 26.41 -11.89 21.63
CA LEU A 528 26.57 -13.32 21.44
C LEU A 528 28.03 -13.68 21.22
N GLU A 529 28.48 -14.76 21.85
CA GLU A 529 29.78 -15.40 21.63
C GLU A 529 29.60 -16.88 21.29
N ASP A 530 30.57 -17.47 20.58
CA ASP A 530 30.57 -18.90 20.28
C ASP A 530 30.55 -19.78 21.55
N ALA A 531 29.86 -20.91 21.43
CA ALA A 531 29.72 -21.92 22.48
C ALA A 531 30.97 -22.81 22.67
N SER A 532 31.84 -22.94 21.67
CA SER A 532 33.02 -23.80 21.73
C SER A 532 34.09 -23.23 22.68
N PRO A 533 34.74 -24.05 23.52
CA PRO A 533 35.87 -23.61 24.32
C PRO A 533 37.02 -23.22 23.39
N SER A 534 37.46 -21.97 23.47
CA SER A 534 38.63 -21.50 22.73
C SER A 534 39.85 -22.34 23.12
N SER A 535 40.45 -23.03 22.16
CA SER A 535 41.68 -23.82 22.35
C SER A 535 42.90 -22.94 22.68
N ASP A 536 42.83 -21.63 22.44
CA ASP A 536 43.88 -20.67 22.76
C ASP A 536 43.50 -19.77 23.93
N LYS A 537 44.32 -19.80 24.99
CA LYS A 537 44.21 -18.94 26.19
C LYS A 537 44.75 -17.52 25.96
N GLN A 538 44.87 -17.06 24.72
CA GLN A 538 45.50 -15.77 24.39
C GLN A 538 44.79 -14.94 23.32
N GLY A 539 43.76 -15.46 22.64
CA GLY A 539 42.94 -14.70 21.71
C GLY A 539 41.68 -14.14 22.37
N GLU A 540 41.38 -12.85 22.18
CA GLU A 540 40.08 -12.28 22.52
C GLU A 540 38.97 -13.04 21.76
N ARG A 541 37.99 -13.59 22.48
CA ARG A 541 36.82 -14.24 21.86
C ARG A 541 36.01 -13.17 21.14
N LYS A 542 35.68 -13.39 19.86
CA LYS A 542 34.87 -12.44 19.11
C LYS A 542 33.41 -12.55 19.53
N SER A 543 32.79 -11.40 19.78
CA SER A 543 31.36 -11.27 20.05
C SER A 543 30.66 -10.49 18.94
N ILE A 544 29.34 -10.67 18.81
CA ILE A 544 28.50 -9.85 17.95
C ILE A 544 27.25 -9.37 18.68
N TRP A 545 26.86 -8.14 18.41
CA TRP A 545 25.57 -7.60 18.84
C TRP A 545 24.49 -7.94 17.81
N VAL A 546 23.43 -8.60 18.27
CA VAL A 546 22.24 -8.88 17.47
C VAL A 546 21.06 -8.06 17.97
N ALA A 547 20.36 -7.38 17.07
CA ALA A 547 19.10 -6.71 17.36
C ALA A 547 17.97 -7.74 17.52
N VAL A 548 17.12 -7.53 18.51
CA VAL A 548 15.88 -8.28 18.73
C VAL A 548 14.72 -7.30 18.60
N ASN A 549 14.08 -7.32 17.43
CA ASN A 549 12.92 -6.49 17.12
C ASN A 549 11.63 -7.09 17.69
N ASN A 550 10.50 -6.41 17.50
CA ASN A 550 9.22 -6.81 18.07
C ASN A 550 8.83 -8.26 17.75
N PHE A 551 8.84 -8.63 16.46
CA PHE A 551 8.48 -9.99 16.02
C PHE A 551 9.45 -11.05 16.53
N SER A 552 10.75 -10.76 16.52
CA SER A 552 11.77 -11.71 16.95
C SER A 552 11.72 -11.92 18.45
N ALA A 553 11.39 -10.90 19.23
CA ALA A 553 11.15 -11.02 20.65
C ALA A 553 9.86 -11.77 20.95
N GLN A 554 8.74 -11.45 20.28
CA GLN A 554 7.49 -12.22 20.40
C GLN A 554 7.72 -13.70 20.11
N CYS A 555 8.51 -14.04 19.09
CA CYS A 555 8.91 -15.42 18.81
C CYS A 555 9.84 -16.00 19.90
N LEU A 556 10.85 -15.24 20.34
CA LEU A 556 11.85 -15.68 21.31
C LEU A 556 11.24 -15.98 22.67
N VAL A 557 10.49 -15.01 23.20
CA VAL A 557 9.96 -15.05 24.56
C VAL A 557 8.47 -15.34 24.60
N ASN A 558 7.73 -15.48 23.51
CA ASN A 558 6.29 -15.77 23.49
C ASN A 558 5.45 -14.82 24.38
N LEU A 559 5.79 -13.53 24.37
CA LEU A 559 5.08 -12.44 25.05
C LEU A 559 4.88 -11.28 24.09
N ASP A 560 3.72 -10.64 24.17
CA ASP A 560 3.52 -9.33 23.57
C ASP A 560 4.19 -8.25 24.41
N ALA A 561 4.69 -7.20 23.75
CA ALA A 561 5.31 -6.09 24.45
C ALA A 561 4.27 -5.28 25.23
N SER A 562 4.64 -4.83 26.43
CA SER A 562 3.79 -4.00 27.28
C SER A 562 4.59 -3.01 28.12
N ASP A 563 3.90 -2.22 28.93
CA ASP A 563 4.53 -1.31 29.91
C ASP A 563 5.10 -2.12 31.09
N LEU A 564 6.32 -2.62 30.93
CA LEU A 564 7.00 -3.44 31.93
C LEU A 564 7.26 -2.72 33.26
N ARG A 565 7.20 -1.38 33.29
CA ARG A 565 7.31 -0.59 34.53
C ARG A 565 6.02 -0.61 35.35
N LYS A 566 4.88 -0.90 34.72
CA LYS A 566 3.58 -1.03 35.38
C LYS A 566 3.17 -2.48 35.59
N ASN A 567 3.49 -3.34 34.62
CA ASN A 567 3.09 -4.75 34.61
C ASN A 567 4.18 -5.63 35.21
N GLN A 568 4.26 -5.64 36.55
CA GLN A 568 5.26 -6.40 37.28
C GLN A 568 5.23 -7.91 36.96
N HIS A 569 4.05 -8.48 36.76
CA HIS A 569 3.89 -9.89 36.42
C HIS A 569 4.52 -10.26 35.06
N GLU A 570 4.34 -9.41 34.06
CA GLU A 570 4.94 -9.63 32.73
C GLU A 570 6.45 -9.43 32.76
N LEU A 571 6.93 -8.46 33.54
CA LEU A 571 8.37 -8.26 33.77
C LEU A 571 9.02 -9.48 34.45
N GLU A 572 8.37 -10.05 35.47
CA GLU A 572 8.84 -11.29 36.12
C GLU A 572 8.83 -12.49 35.17
N THR A 573 7.79 -12.59 34.33
CA THR A 573 7.70 -13.63 33.30
C THR A 573 8.82 -13.48 32.26
N LEU A 574 9.07 -12.26 31.79
CA LEU A 574 10.16 -11.94 30.88
C LEU A 574 11.52 -12.29 31.49
N ARG A 575 11.76 -11.85 32.74
CA ARG A 575 12.97 -12.15 33.51
C ARG A 575 13.21 -13.65 33.60
N HIS A 576 12.19 -14.42 34.01
CA HIS A 576 12.29 -15.87 34.10
C HIS A 576 12.63 -16.49 32.73
N ARG A 577 11.94 -16.07 31.66
CA ARG A 577 12.18 -16.58 30.29
C ARG A 577 13.60 -16.28 29.81
N LEU A 578 14.08 -15.06 30.00
CA LEU A 578 15.43 -14.67 29.57
C LEU A 578 16.54 -15.27 30.45
N SER A 579 16.26 -15.56 31.73
CA SER A 579 17.19 -16.29 32.60
C SER A 579 17.50 -17.70 32.06
N LEU A 580 16.62 -18.29 31.24
CA LEU A 580 16.91 -19.57 30.57
C LEU A 580 18.01 -19.42 29.51
N LEU A 581 18.16 -18.24 28.89
CA LEU A 581 19.19 -17.98 27.88
C LEU A 581 20.54 -17.62 28.49
N TRP A 582 20.54 -16.89 29.62
CA TRP A 582 21.77 -16.29 30.15
C TRP A 582 22.02 -16.51 31.64
N GLY A 583 21.22 -17.33 32.32
CA GLY A 583 21.38 -17.63 33.74
C GLY A 583 21.46 -16.37 34.59
N GLU A 584 22.52 -16.27 35.40
CA GLU A 584 22.74 -15.21 36.39
C GLU A 584 23.32 -13.89 35.80
N LEU A 585 23.18 -13.68 34.49
CA LEU A 585 23.78 -12.52 33.81
C LEU A 585 23.15 -11.20 34.27
N GLU A 586 21.85 -11.17 34.56
CA GLU A 586 21.14 -9.97 35.01
C GLU A 586 21.60 -9.55 36.42
N GLU A 587 21.67 -10.50 37.36
CA GLU A 587 22.11 -10.29 38.75
C GLU A 587 23.57 -9.83 38.81
N ARG A 588 24.42 -10.36 37.92
CA ARG A 588 25.81 -9.93 37.81
C ARG A 588 25.92 -8.50 37.29
N LYS A 589 25.18 -8.16 36.23
CA LYS A 589 25.22 -6.84 35.62
C LYS A 589 24.69 -5.75 36.55
N THR A 590 23.60 -6.03 37.27
CA THR A 590 23.07 -5.14 38.31
C THR A 590 24.08 -4.95 39.45
N SER A 591 24.71 -6.04 39.93
CA SER A 591 25.76 -5.99 40.96
C SER A 591 26.99 -5.17 40.52
N GLU A 592 27.45 -5.34 39.29
CA GLU A 592 28.58 -4.58 38.74
C GLU A 592 28.25 -3.09 38.61
N ARG A 593 27.04 -2.75 38.18
CA ARG A 593 26.55 -1.37 38.12
C ARG A 593 26.48 -0.75 39.51
N GLU A 594 26.00 -1.49 40.51
CA GLU A 594 26.01 -1.03 41.90
C GLU A 594 27.42 -0.80 42.44
N LYS A 595 28.35 -1.72 42.18
CA LYS A 595 29.76 -1.57 42.56
C LYS A 595 30.37 -0.33 41.90
N ARG A 596 30.13 -0.12 40.59
CA ARG A 596 30.58 1.08 39.87
C ARG A 596 29.95 2.35 40.45
N ARG A 597 28.66 2.34 40.79
CA ARG A 597 27.97 3.48 41.42
C ARG A 597 28.56 3.80 42.79
N ARG A 598 28.81 2.79 43.63
CA ARG A 598 29.44 2.96 44.95
C ARG A 598 30.87 3.47 44.84
N ALA A 599 31.66 2.97 43.89
CA ALA A 599 33.02 3.44 43.62
C ALA A 599 33.05 4.90 43.12
N ALA A 600 32.12 5.28 42.23
CA ALA A 600 32.00 6.65 41.75
C ALA A 600 31.59 7.63 42.88
N LEU A 601 30.74 7.19 43.81
CA LEU A 601 30.38 7.97 44.99
C LEU A 601 31.53 8.09 45.99
N ALA A 602 32.33 7.02 46.17
CA ALA A 602 33.52 7.04 47.02
C ALA A 602 34.62 7.98 46.49
N ASN A 603 34.84 7.99 45.17
CA ASN A 603 35.81 8.90 44.53
C ASN A 603 35.38 10.38 44.56
N ARG A 604 34.07 10.68 44.69
CA ARG A 604 33.60 12.05 44.95
C ARG A 604 33.84 12.51 46.38
N GLY A 605 33.99 11.58 47.34
CA GLY A 605 34.29 11.89 48.75
C GLY A 605 35.75 12.26 49.04
N THR A 606 36.68 11.93 48.15
CA THR A 606 38.13 12.18 48.32
C THR A 606 38.62 13.48 47.69
N ALA A 607 37.75 14.28 47.05
CA ALA A 607 38.13 15.53 46.39
C ALA A 607 38.32 16.74 47.35
N ASN A 608 38.12 16.57 48.66
CA ASN A 608 38.17 17.66 49.66
C ASN A 608 39.27 17.51 50.72
N ARG A 609 40.39 16.86 50.42
CA ARG A 609 41.55 16.85 51.33
C ARG A 609 42.72 17.65 50.74
N PRO A 610 43.21 18.70 51.42
CA PRO A 610 44.37 19.45 50.94
C PRO A 610 45.64 18.57 51.00
N PRO A 611 46.60 18.76 50.09
CA PRO A 611 47.80 17.95 50.04
C PRO A 611 48.67 18.22 51.27
N SER A 612 49.08 17.15 51.96
CA SER A 612 50.06 17.23 53.05
C SER A 612 51.46 17.18 52.45
N HIS A 613 52.31 18.13 52.86
CA HIS A 613 53.70 18.31 52.45
C HIS A 613 54.60 17.08 52.65
N SER A 614 55.48 16.85 51.66
CA SER A 614 56.92 16.53 51.77
C SER A 614 57.40 15.45 52.75
N SER A 615 57.85 14.30 52.22
CA SER A 615 59.14 13.67 52.56
C SER A 615 59.52 12.60 51.55
N ASP A 616 60.76 12.66 51.11
CA ASP A 616 61.53 11.66 50.36
C ASP A 616 61.58 10.32 51.12
N ASP A 617 61.37 9.19 50.44
CA ASP A 617 62.09 7.93 50.63
C ASP A 617 61.64 6.85 49.62
N GLU A 618 62.64 6.23 48.99
CA GLU A 618 62.50 5.06 48.12
C GLU A 618 61.99 3.82 48.87
N ARG A 619 61.43 2.88 48.08
CA ARG A 619 61.18 1.45 48.33
C ARG A 619 59.82 1.07 48.91
N GLY A 620 58.99 0.52 48.03
CA GLY A 620 57.85 -0.31 48.42
C GLY A 620 56.97 -0.62 47.23
N ALA A 621 57.23 -1.76 46.57
CA ALA A 621 56.43 -2.27 45.47
C ALA A 621 54.95 -2.39 45.87
N ALA A 622 54.11 -1.47 45.40
CA ALA A 622 52.68 -1.69 45.34
C ALA A 622 52.39 -2.52 44.09
N HIS A 623 52.23 -3.83 44.29
CA HIS A 623 51.58 -4.72 43.33
C HIS A 623 50.35 -4.00 42.77
N MET A 624 50.40 -3.58 41.50
CA MET A 624 49.17 -3.44 40.74
C MET A 624 48.53 -4.82 40.78
N GLN A 625 47.49 -4.97 41.61
CA GLN A 625 46.59 -6.10 41.50
C GLN A 625 46.08 -6.07 40.07
N GLN A 626 46.64 -6.98 39.29
CA GLN A 626 46.09 -7.40 38.03
C GLN A 626 44.61 -7.65 38.26
N VAL A 627 43.77 -6.91 37.53
CA VAL A 627 42.37 -7.26 37.38
C VAL A 627 42.36 -8.68 36.85
N GLU A 628 41.96 -9.63 37.70
CA GLU A 628 41.86 -11.02 37.28
C GLU A 628 40.90 -11.14 36.09
N PRO A 629 41.22 -12.00 35.09
CA PRO A 629 40.33 -12.24 33.97
C PRO A 629 38.98 -12.76 34.47
N LEU A 630 37.92 -12.14 33.97
CA LEU A 630 36.50 -12.46 34.15
C LEU A 630 36.26 -13.98 34.22
N SER A 631 35.98 -14.49 35.42
CA SER A 631 35.55 -15.87 35.61
C SER A 631 34.23 -16.12 34.88
N HIS A 632 34.25 -17.18 34.07
CA HIS A 632 33.23 -17.65 33.14
C HIS A 632 31.83 -17.70 33.78
N VAL A 633 30.90 -16.90 33.25
CA VAL A 633 29.47 -17.14 33.48
C VAL A 633 29.12 -18.50 32.86
N LEU A 634 28.46 -19.36 33.62
CA LEU A 634 27.88 -20.63 33.13
C LEU A 634 26.61 -20.33 32.30
N THR A 635 26.74 -19.54 31.24
CA THR A 635 25.66 -19.38 30.26
C THR A 635 25.60 -20.64 29.41
N ARG A 636 24.46 -21.33 29.43
CA ARG A 636 24.30 -22.56 28.67
C ARG A 636 24.20 -22.22 27.18
N PRO A 637 24.92 -22.93 26.32
CA PRO A 637 24.89 -22.66 24.89
C PRO A 637 23.53 -23.05 24.29
N PHE A 638 23.08 -22.29 23.30
CA PHE A 638 21.85 -22.55 22.55
C PHE A 638 22.07 -22.36 21.05
N ALA A 639 21.21 -22.98 20.25
CA ALA A 639 21.19 -22.76 18.81
C ALA A 639 20.27 -21.59 18.47
N CYS A 640 20.73 -20.67 17.64
CA CYS A 640 19.91 -19.56 17.15
C CYS A 640 20.14 -19.28 15.67
N CYS A 641 19.21 -18.52 15.08
CA CYS A 641 19.32 -18.04 13.72
C CYS A 641 19.62 -16.52 13.72
N ILE A 642 20.63 -16.10 12.94
CA ILE A 642 21.13 -14.72 12.88
C ILE A 642 21.11 -14.24 11.44
N HIS A 643 20.49 -13.09 11.15
CA HIS A 643 20.53 -12.49 9.81
C HIS A 643 21.43 -11.26 9.81
N GLN A 644 22.17 -11.06 8.72
CA GLN A 644 23.00 -9.88 8.50
C GLN A 644 22.25 -8.90 7.60
N TYR A 645 22.36 -7.61 7.86
CA TYR A 645 21.78 -6.55 7.05
C TYR A 645 22.61 -5.26 7.10
N GLY A 646 22.34 -4.32 6.20
CA GLY A 646 23.01 -3.03 6.12
C GLY A 646 22.12 -1.88 6.54
N VAL A 647 22.66 -0.95 7.34
CA VAL A 647 22.00 0.31 7.71
C VAL A 647 22.84 1.50 7.25
N LYS A 648 22.21 2.57 6.77
CA LYS A 648 22.92 3.81 6.42
C LYS A 648 23.14 4.66 7.66
N VAL A 649 24.39 5.05 7.93
CA VAL A 649 24.76 5.95 9.03
C VAL A 649 25.51 7.16 8.50
N ALA A 650 25.44 8.28 9.23
CA ALA A 650 26.18 9.49 8.88
C ALA A 650 27.69 9.22 8.92
N GLU A 651 28.42 9.76 7.95
CA GLU A 651 29.88 9.65 7.86
C GLU A 651 30.44 10.97 7.33
N GLU A 652 31.27 11.62 8.15
CA GLU A 652 31.90 12.90 7.81
C GLU A 652 33.11 12.71 6.90
N ASP A 653 33.79 11.56 6.96
CA ASP A 653 34.95 11.25 6.13
C ASP A 653 34.53 10.78 4.73
N PRO A 654 34.76 11.56 3.66
CA PRO A 654 34.35 11.20 2.31
C PRO A 654 34.99 9.90 1.80
N ARG A 655 36.12 9.47 2.38
CA ARG A 655 36.79 8.23 2.00
C ARG A 655 36.09 6.98 2.54
N LYS A 656 35.22 7.15 3.54
CA LYS A 656 34.45 6.08 4.16
C LYS A 656 32.97 6.11 3.77
N ALA A 657 32.53 7.17 3.09
CA ALA A 657 31.15 7.38 2.66
C ALA A 657 30.76 6.50 1.47
N ASP A 658 30.60 5.19 1.71
CA ASP A 658 30.26 4.17 0.71
C ASP A 658 28.75 3.99 0.48
N ALA A 659 27.90 4.83 1.08
CA ALA A 659 26.44 4.80 0.96
C ALA A 659 25.82 6.09 0.39
N GLY A 660 26.62 6.90 -0.30
CA GLY A 660 26.27 8.21 -0.84
C GLY A 660 26.95 9.36 -0.07
N GLU A 661 26.78 10.60 -0.54
CA GLU A 661 27.42 11.76 0.09
C GLU A 661 27.04 11.87 1.58
N GLY A 662 28.06 11.94 2.43
CA GLY A 662 27.90 12.04 3.88
C GLY A 662 27.35 10.78 4.59
N LYS A 663 27.31 9.62 3.92
CA LYS A 663 26.73 8.38 4.48
C LYS A 663 27.60 7.16 4.21
N ARG A 664 27.68 6.26 5.19
CA ARG A 664 28.28 4.92 5.01
C ARG A 664 27.30 3.81 5.36
N TRP A 665 27.56 2.62 4.83
CA TRP A 665 26.90 1.40 5.25
C TRP A 665 27.52 0.88 6.55
N GLN A 666 26.67 0.52 7.49
CA GLN A 666 27.02 -0.19 8.69
C GLN A 666 26.42 -1.60 8.64
N ARG A 667 27.30 -2.59 8.74
CA ARG A 667 26.93 -4.00 8.87
C ARG A 667 26.31 -4.23 10.25
N MET A 668 25.09 -4.74 10.27
CA MET A 668 24.31 -5.05 11.45
C MET A 668 23.86 -6.51 11.44
N PHE A 669 23.47 -7.02 12.61
CA PHE A 669 22.97 -8.38 12.78
C PHE A 669 21.67 -8.37 13.59
N GLY A 670 20.75 -9.28 13.27
CA GLY A 670 19.48 -9.43 13.95
C GLY A 670 19.18 -10.89 14.25
N LEU A 671 18.46 -11.14 15.35
CA LEU A 671 17.95 -12.45 15.70
C LEU A 671 16.67 -12.72 14.92
N PHE A 672 16.45 -13.95 14.46
CA PHE A 672 15.18 -14.35 13.85
C PHE A 672 14.91 -15.85 14.08
N GLY A 673 13.64 -16.27 13.96
CA GLY A 673 13.24 -17.69 13.95
C GLY A 673 13.74 -18.53 15.13
N THR A 674 14.01 -17.89 16.28
CA THR A 674 14.53 -18.52 17.49
C THR A 674 13.45 -18.41 18.56
N ARG A 675 13.13 -19.52 19.23
CA ARG A 675 12.08 -19.58 20.25
C ARG A 675 12.51 -20.37 21.48
N ILE A 676 12.10 -19.90 22.65
CA ILE A 676 12.18 -20.68 23.89
C ILE A 676 10.91 -21.54 23.97
N ALA A 677 11.06 -22.85 23.93
CA ALA A 677 9.98 -23.82 24.10
C ALA A 677 9.67 -23.97 25.59
N TYR A 678 8.38 -23.92 25.90
CA TYR A 678 7.82 -24.17 27.23
C TYR A 678 7.11 -25.53 27.17
N ASP A 679 7.34 -26.38 28.16
CA ASP A 679 6.53 -27.57 28.39
C ASP A 679 5.21 -27.20 29.08
#